data_AF-A0A9P8VUK0-F1
#
_entry.id   AF-A0A9P8VUK0-F1
#
_cell.length_a   1.000
_cell.length_b   1.000
_cell.length_c   1.000
_cell.angle_alpha   90.00
_cell.angle_beta   90.00
_cell.angle_gamma   90.00
#
_symmetry.space_group_name_H-M   'P 1'
#
loop_
_entity.id
_entity.type
_entity.pdbx_description
1 polymer ?
#
loop_
_entity_poly.entity_id
_entity_poly.type
_entity_poly.pdbx_seq_one_letter_code
_entity_poly.pdbx_strand_id
1 'polypeptide(L)'
;MENTSHSEPSDELPPDDVPRDQAQGSETETTPLSSDDSKDENDATLIPVTESKSHRARVWESLAVLLAFTGFLVTVAAMIFLPLAIWSGYGDSGMFPESRTDSTPIKPKTAVAYNLDFPLLYPDIASKPGSECRKAWDALTHIPCHDKLFNRASDNSTWRTLEWDPMYFLPRICENRCRAALDKAYGQLSAKCSSADTFVLQGYHGMFSPAWLESGPAAAVEVLVRRTEHLCRSSPVDDSDYEYCHIDMLERFGVMDGVNPNLWAINTFMRDTDKNGFERGGRKRGSRETGTYRYRYNYKVRDQKLGPGAGETSCSWCTFDFFNRTLNSWTQGAHLSPESNQPVSLPEFLRRVRRAGRRCAPTAKWDEMYNAAVARYISTGVLPADWEVTLPSGDLHYLIHNGPSLGDSPILEIRAERARLSSPQFRQSWNGTRLELSHSTSCLVTLERNYLSTNSYINLPKDMLSKMMGEERESTALREAYCSQSTSKALEALSDTACLPSLTTSKVLELAKEYRASRRTREVYCDLFGQRSYQWNCAQSLGSMNKTSWAFTGRPKTTVFLAELDTALEELKKKLSLEEVAPSLNNNNNQKQLSSSKSRAKAAADRSKEKILGNTVCAGCIWKWLTGTSMDEIMENMRGASSVSEYVNFVKKYHTTCTSLGATWLGGVPYGDDPIVWRVKNEDGKVLRYIKGPKVVWYGDAVHAVDEATGEVTIYQRHRGNRPGLDVGSLWHVLQAQRGLDAKAQGRFEEWKAEEEEHRKEADKAVWTVDERSGDLEYIRPKNGLQGEKKEQE
;
A
#
# COMPACT_ATOMS: atom_id res chain seq x y z
N MET A 1 -66.63 -25.74 0.40
CA MET A 1 -67.22 -25.06 1.56
C MET A 1 -66.27 -23.93 1.91
N GLU A 2 -66.27 -22.83 1.14
CA GLU A 2 -67.16 -21.65 1.28
C GLU A 2 -66.99 -21.01 2.67
N ASN A 3 -66.60 -19.75 2.86
CA ASN A 3 -66.94 -18.55 2.10
C ASN A 3 -65.88 -17.44 2.16
N THR A 4 -65.85 -16.71 1.06
CA THR A 4 -65.30 -15.38 0.76
C THR A 4 -65.97 -14.23 1.53
N SER A 5 -65.26 -13.11 1.71
CA SER A 5 -65.87 -11.76 1.67
C SER A 5 -64.89 -10.71 1.14
N HIS A 6 -65.23 -10.18 -0.04
CA HIS A 6 -64.69 -8.98 -0.68
C HIS A 6 -65.25 -7.70 -0.03
N SER A 7 -64.50 -6.61 -0.17
CA SER A 7 -65.05 -5.25 -0.31
C SER A 7 -64.05 -4.32 -0.99
N GLU A 8 -64.29 -4.01 -2.27
CA GLU A 8 -63.91 -2.77 -2.98
C GLU A 8 -65.20 -1.91 -3.16
N PRO A 9 -65.22 -0.81 -3.94
CA PRO A 9 -64.60 0.50 -3.75
C PRO A 9 -65.68 1.61 -3.79
N SER A 10 -65.30 2.88 -3.64
CA SER A 10 -66.17 4.01 -4.03
C SER A 10 -65.36 5.19 -4.53
N ASP A 11 -65.58 5.51 -5.80
CA ASP A 11 -65.22 6.75 -6.49
C ASP A 11 -66.11 7.92 -6.05
N GLU A 12 -65.57 9.14 -5.99
CA GLU A 12 -66.27 10.37 -6.39
C GLU A 12 -65.27 11.56 -6.55
N LEU A 13 -65.36 12.22 -7.71
CA LEU A 13 -64.75 13.48 -8.19
C LEU A 13 -65.92 14.35 -8.71
N PRO A 14 -65.73 15.62 -9.15
CA PRO A 14 -65.24 16.86 -8.52
C PRO A 14 -66.36 17.96 -8.56
N PRO A 15 -66.07 19.29 -8.41
CA PRO A 15 -65.74 20.10 -9.60
C PRO A 15 -64.81 21.32 -9.38
N ASP A 16 -64.54 21.98 -10.51
CA ASP A 16 -63.68 23.10 -10.92
C ASP A 16 -63.76 24.43 -10.12
N ASP A 17 -62.68 25.23 -10.12
CA ASP A 17 -62.61 26.49 -10.92
C ASP A 17 -61.31 27.32 -10.73
N VAL A 18 -60.95 28.02 -11.82
CA VAL A 18 -59.72 28.77 -12.20
C VAL A 18 -60.00 30.30 -12.12
N PRO A 19 -59.03 31.24 -11.86
CA PRO A 19 -58.14 31.87 -12.88
C PRO A 19 -56.73 32.25 -12.33
N ARG A 20 -55.58 32.27 -13.04
CA ARG A 20 -55.08 32.66 -14.39
C ARG A 20 -55.12 34.16 -14.73
N ASP A 21 -53.94 34.78 -14.63
CA ASP A 21 -53.39 35.95 -15.37
C ASP A 21 -51.86 35.70 -15.39
N GLN A 22 -51.05 35.56 -16.46
CA GLN A 22 -50.79 36.34 -17.69
C GLN A 22 -50.55 37.84 -17.40
N ALA A 23 -49.52 38.54 -17.88
CA ALA A 23 -48.37 38.29 -18.75
C ALA A 23 -47.45 39.54 -18.70
N GLN A 24 -46.37 39.55 -19.53
CA GLN A 24 -45.46 40.66 -19.90
C GLN A 24 -44.33 40.93 -18.89
N GLY A 25 -43.04 40.93 -19.24
CA GLY A 25 -42.37 41.14 -20.54
C GLY A 25 -41.64 42.49 -20.49
N SER A 26 -40.32 42.50 -20.45
CA SER A 26 -39.50 43.54 -21.10
C SER A 26 -38.02 43.17 -21.06
N GLU A 27 -37.43 43.14 -22.24
CA GLU A 27 -36.01 43.25 -22.54
C GLU A 27 -35.45 44.58 -22.01
N THR A 28 -34.14 44.65 -21.75
CA THR A 28 -33.34 45.81 -22.16
C THR A 28 -31.87 45.45 -22.26
N GLU A 29 -31.34 45.60 -23.47
CA GLU A 29 -29.92 45.65 -23.80
C GLU A 29 -29.50 47.13 -23.98
N THR A 30 -28.18 47.35 -23.92
CA THR A 30 -27.39 48.39 -24.62
C THR A 30 -27.22 49.84 -24.07
N THR A 31 -25.99 50.04 -23.56
CA THR A 31 -24.96 51.07 -23.94
C THR A 31 -24.88 52.46 -23.25
N PRO A 32 -23.72 53.16 -23.33
CA PRO A 32 -23.09 53.90 -22.22
C PRO A 32 -22.85 55.41 -22.50
N LEU A 33 -22.38 56.17 -21.51
CA LEU A 33 -21.75 57.50 -21.66
C LEU A 33 -20.93 57.73 -20.36
N SER A 34 -19.61 57.97 -20.35
CA SER A 34 -18.77 59.04 -20.93
C SER A 34 -18.70 60.33 -20.11
N SER A 35 -17.45 60.82 -19.96
CA SER A 35 -16.94 62.18 -19.63
C SER A 35 -17.07 62.65 -18.16
N ASP A 36 -16.13 63.38 -17.57
CA ASP A 36 -14.76 63.83 -17.91
C ASP A 36 -14.13 64.50 -16.67
N ASP A 37 -12.86 64.89 -16.82
CA ASP A 37 -12.03 65.85 -16.05
C ASP A 37 -11.10 65.31 -14.95
N SER A 38 -9.83 65.71 -14.83
CA SER A 38 -8.88 66.43 -15.70
C SER A 38 -7.51 66.52 -14.98
N LYS A 39 -6.43 66.80 -15.74
CA LYS A 39 -5.10 67.39 -15.37
C LYS A 39 -4.04 66.51 -14.70
N ASP A 40 -2.73 66.63 -14.97
CA ASP A 40 -1.91 67.42 -15.91
C ASP A 40 -0.47 66.85 -15.90
N GLU A 41 0.35 67.34 -16.84
CA GLU A 41 1.84 67.39 -16.88
C GLU A 41 2.61 66.37 -17.74
N ASN A 42 2.82 66.78 -19.00
CA ASN A 42 4.11 67.07 -19.66
C ASN A 42 5.33 66.17 -19.35
N ASP A 43 5.85 65.49 -20.38
CA ASP A 43 7.16 65.91 -20.90
C ASP A 43 7.40 65.47 -22.34
N ALA A 44 7.99 66.39 -23.10
CA ALA A 44 8.27 66.27 -24.52
C ALA A 44 9.66 65.68 -24.77
N THR A 45 9.80 64.80 -25.76
CA THR A 45 11.08 64.66 -26.47
C THR A 45 10.89 64.17 -27.90
N LEU A 46 11.55 64.90 -28.81
CA LEU A 46 11.50 64.78 -30.25
C LEU A 46 11.98 63.41 -30.77
N ILE A 47 11.30 62.90 -31.80
CA ILE A 47 11.79 61.82 -32.68
C ILE A 47 12.08 62.42 -34.06
N PRO A 48 13.29 62.27 -34.62
CA PRO A 48 13.54 62.56 -36.02
C PRO A 48 13.17 61.35 -36.89
N VAL A 49 12.54 61.67 -38.02
CA VAL A 49 12.28 60.78 -39.15
C VAL A 49 13.61 60.40 -39.80
N THR A 50 13.90 59.10 -39.93
CA THR A 50 14.84 58.57 -40.93
C THR A 50 14.34 57.27 -41.56
N GLU A 51 14.76 57.10 -42.80
CA GLU A 51 14.09 56.37 -43.87
C GLU A 51 14.14 54.84 -43.79
N SER A 52 13.02 54.27 -44.23
CA SER A 52 12.86 53.02 -44.96
C SER A 52 14.10 52.55 -45.75
N LYS A 53 14.68 51.42 -45.33
CA LYS A 53 15.20 50.32 -46.18
C LYS A 53 15.79 49.21 -45.30
N SER A 54 14.97 48.22 -44.91
CA SER A 54 15.41 46.83 -44.60
C SER A 54 14.27 46.01 -43.96
N HIS A 55 13.18 45.77 -44.71
CA HIS A 55 12.11 44.86 -44.25
C HIS A 55 12.23 43.44 -44.80
N ARG A 56 13.15 43.18 -45.75
CA ARG A 56 13.35 41.83 -46.31
C ARG A 56 14.43 41.01 -45.59
N ALA A 57 15.42 41.61 -44.94
CA ALA A 57 16.46 40.87 -44.23
C ALA A 57 15.98 40.29 -42.89
N ARG A 58 15.21 41.06 -42.10
CA ARG A 58 14.69 40.61 -40.78
C ARG A 58 13.66 39.49 -40.88
N VAL A 59 12.91 39.42 -41.99
CA VAL A 59 11.94 38.32 -42.21
C VAL A 59 12.66 37.01 -42.48
N TRP A 60 13.80 37.03 -43.18
CA TRP A 60 14.60 35.83 -43.43
C TRP A 60 15.36 35.35 -42.18
N GLU A 61 15.85 36.25 -41.34
CA GLU A 61 16.43 35.87 -40.04
C GLU A 61 15.38 35.28 -39.10
N SER A 62 14.18 35.84 -39.06
CA SER A 62 13.08 35.31 -38.24
C SER A 62 12.59 33.94 -38.74
N LEU A 63 12.56 33.73 -40.07
CA LEU A 63 12.22 32.44 -40.67
C LEU A 63 13.29 31.38 -40.40
N ALA A 64 14.58 31.75 -40.44
CA ALA A 64 15.69 30.86 -40.16
C ALA A 64 15.68 30.41 -38.68
N VAL A 65 15.38 31.31 -37.74
CA VAL A 65 15.22 30.97 -36.32
C VAL A 65 14.02 30.05 -36.11
N LEU A 66 12.90 30.30 -36.80
CA LEU A 66 11.71 29.45 -36.69
C LEU A 66 11.97 28.02 -37.22
N LEU A 67 12.68 27.89 -38.33
CA LEU A 67 13.07 26.60 -38.93
C LEU A 67 14.08 25.84 -38.06
N ALA A 68 15.05 26.55 -37.47
CA ALA A 68 15.98 25.95 -36.51
C ALA A 68 15.25 25.43 -35.25
N PHE A 69 14.28 26.20 -34.74
CA PHE A 69 13.50 25.81 -33.57
C PHE A 69 12.57 24.62 -33.84
N THR A 70 11.92 24.58 -35.01
CA THR A 70 11.11 23.42 -35.42
C THR A 70 11.96 22.18 -35.66
N GLY A 71 13.14 22.32 -36.28
CA GLY A 71 14.12 21.24 -36.39
C GLY A 71 14.55 20.68 -35.02
N PHE A 72 14.84 21.56 -34.06
CA PHE A 72 15.17 21.16 -32.69
C PHE A 72 14.02 20.40 -32.02
N LEU A 73 12.78 20.88 -32.13
CA LEU A 73 11.61 20.20 -31.56
C LEU A 73 11.39 18.81 -32.16
N VAL A 74 11.53 18.65 -33.48
CA VAL A 74 11.43 17.34 -34.13
C VAL A 74 12.54 16.40 -33.67
N THR A 75 13.75 16.93 -33.47
CA THR A 75 14.89 16.13 -33.00
C THR A 75 14.72 15.68 -31.55
N VAL A 76 14.22 16.55 -30.67
CA VAL A 76 13.89 16.22 -29.28
C VAL A 76 12.74 15.21 -29.22
N ALA A 77 11.69 15.39 -30.03
CA ALA A 77 10.60 14.43 -30.14
C ALA A 77 11.12 13.07 -30.62
N ALA A 78 11.96 13.02 -31.65
CA ALA A 78 12.57 11.77 -32.11
C ALA A 78 13.44 11.13 -31.02
N MET A 79 14.24 11.90 -30.28
CA MET A 79 15.05 11.39 -29.17
C MET A 79 14.23 10.89 -27.97
N ILE A 80 12.99 11.34 -27.79
CA ILE A 80 12.10 10.83 -26.72
C ILE A 80 11.30 9.62 -27.22
N PHE A 81 10.76 9.68 -28.44
CA PHE A 81 9.86 8.66 -28.96
C PHE A 81 10.57 7.43 -29.52
N LEU A 82 11.77 7.54 -30.12
CA LEU A 82 12.51 6.35 -30.59
C LEU A 82 12.92 5.42 -29.43
N PRO A 83 13.48 5.91 -28.31
CA PRO A 83 13.80 5.04 -27.18
C PRO A 83 12.55 4.43 -26.57
N LEU A 84 11.44 5.16 -26.44
CA LEU A 84 10.18 4.62 -25.94
C LEU A 84 9.60 3.53 -26.87
N ALA A 85 9.68 3.72 -28.19
CA ALA A 85 9.26 2.72 -29.17
C ALA A 85 10.15 1.46 -29.10
N ILE A 86 11.47 1.62 -29.02
CA ILE A 86 12.42 0.52 -28.87
C ILE A 86 12.23 -0.19 -27.52
N TRP A 87 11.95 0.55 -26.44
CA TRP A 87 11.74 -0.03 -25.12
C TRP A 87 10.40 -0.77 -25.02
N SER A 88 9.37 -0.32 -25.75
CA SER A 88 8.10 -1.06 -25.86
C SER A 88 8.23 -2.36 -26.68
N GLY A 89 9.20 -2.45 -27.59
CA GLY A 89 9.47 -3.66 -28.39
C GLY A 89 10.32 -4.72 -27.68
N TYR A 90 11.05 -4.37 -26.62
CA TYR A 90 11.94 -5.28 -25.88
C TYR A 90 11.36 -5.79 -24.54
N GLY A 91 10.09 -5.49 -24.25
CA GLY A 91 9.45 -5.79 -22.97
C GLY A 91 8.92 -7.22 -22.78
N ASP A 92 8.98 -8.11 -23.77
CA ASP A 92 8.26 -9.40 -23.70
C ASP A 92 9.12 -10.64 -24.04
N SER A 93 10.39 -10.63 -23.65
CA SER A 93 11.29 -11.79 -23.83
C SER A 93 12.10 -12.09 -22.56
N GLY A 94 11.38 -12.23 -21.44
CA GLY A 94 11.91 -12.71 -20.15
C GLY A 94 11.61 -14.19 -19.94
N MET A 95 12.44 -15.01 -20.58
CA MET A 95 12.50 -16.47 -20.57
C MET A 95 12.68 -17.04 -19.14
N PHE A 96 11.66 -17.71 -18.59
CA PHE A 96 11.85 -18.70 -17.53
C PHE A 96 12.23 -20.04 -18.19
N PRO A 97 13.37 -20.68 -17.84
CA PRO A 97 13.62 -22.04 -18.27
C PRO A 97 12.75 -22.97 -17.43
N GLU A 98 11.55 -23.25 -17.93
CA GLU A 98 10.72 -24.32 -17.42
C GLU A 98 11.45 -25.65 -17.69
N SER A 99 11.79 -26.34 -16.61
CA SER A 99 12.35 -27.69 -16.61
C SER A 99 11.43 -28.62 -17.39
N ARG A 100 11.72 -28.80 -18.67
CA ARG A 100 11.03 -29.73 -19.56
C ARG A 100 11.47 -31.15 -19.20
N THR A 101 10.76 -31.78 -18.29
CA THR A 101 10.67 -33.24 -18.29
C THR A 101 9.96 -33.65 -19.58
N ASP A 102 10.69 -34.34 -20.46
CA ASP A 102 10.15 -35.02 -21.63
C ASP A 102 9.15 -36.09 -21.19
N SER A 103 7.91 -35.67 -20.98
CA SER A 103 6.74 -36.51 -21.24
C SER A 103 5.96 -35.77 -22.30
N THR A 104 5.92 -36.32 -23.52
CA THR A 104 5.01 -35.87 -24.57
C THR A 104 3.60 -35.76 -23.99
N PRO A 105 3.02 -34.56 -23.85
CA PRO A 105 1.67 -34.45 -23.35
C PRO A 105 0.76 -35.06 -24.41
N ILE A 106 0.11 -36.16 -24.04
CA ILE A 106 -1.03 -36.70 -24.79
C ILE A 106 -1.98 -35.50 -24.96
N LYS A 107 -2.19 -35.03 -26.20
CA LYS A 107 -3.15 -33.96 -26.47
C LYS A 107 -4.50 -34.42 -25.91
N PRO A 108 -5.09 -33.72 -24.92
CA PRO A 108 -6.41 -34.07 -24.43
C PRO A 108 -7.36 -34.01 -25.62
N LYS A 109 -8.19 -35.05 -25.78
CA LYS A 109 -9.20 -35.09 -26.84
C LYS A 109 -10.14 -33.90 -26.61
N THR A 110 -10.02 -32.87 -27.44
CA THR A 110 -10.76 -31.61 -27.28
C THR A 110 -12.24 -31.83 -27.54
N ALA A 111 -13.10 -31.31 -26.67
CA ALA A 111 -14.53 -31.19 -26.93
C ALA A 111 -14.75 -30.53 -28.31
N VAL A 112 -15.66 -31.09 -29.12
CA VAL A 112 -16.10 -30.40 -30.33
C VAL A 112 -17.02 -29.27 -29.86
N ALA A 113 -16.76 -28.03 -30.28
CA ALA A 113 -17.59 -26.89 -29.93
C ALA A 113 -19.08 -27.23 -30.17
N TYR A 114 -19.93 -27.02 -29.17
CA TYR A 114 -21.39 -27.27 -29.20
C TYR A 114 -21.85 -28.72 -29.13
N ASN A 115 -20.97 -29.68 -28.85
CA ASN A 115 -21.37 -31.06 -28.63
C ASN A 115 -20.49 -31.73 -27.56
N LEU A 116 -20.96 -31.71 -26.31
CA LEU A 116 -20.24 -32.28 -25.18
C LEU A 116 -20.58 -33.76 -25.04
N ASP A 117 -19.54 -34.58 -24.93
CA ASP A 117 -19.61 -36.01 -24.67
C ASP A 117 -19.13 -36.25 -23.24
N PHE A 118 -20.07 -36.35 -22.28
CA PHE A 118 -19.70 -36.44 -20.86
C PHE A 118 -18.88 -37.70 -20.54
N PRO A 119 -19.23 -38.91 -21.02
CA PRO A 119 -18.38 -40.09 -20.87
C PRO A 119 -16.95 -39.93 -21.39
N LEU A 120 -16.75 -39.15 -22.46
CA LEU A 120 -15.42 -38.89 -23.00
C LEU A 120 -14.63 -37.84 -22.19
N LEU A 121 -15.33 -36.86 -21.59
CA LEU A 121 -14.71 -35.70 -20.92
C LEU A 121 -14.37 -35.96 -19.45
N TYR A 122 -15.16 -36.79 -18.77
CA TYR A 122 -15.01 -37.14 -17.35
C TYR A 122 -14.37 -38.52 -17.16
N PRO A 123 -13.90 -38.87 -15.96
CA PRO A 123 -13.43 -40.22 -15.69
C PRO A 123 -14.57 -41.24 -15.76
N ASP A 124 -14.21 -42.51 -15.97
CA ASP A 124 -15.17 -43.61 -15.92
C ASP A 124 -15.76 -43.73 -14.50
N ILE A 125 -16.94 -44.30 -14.41
CA ILE A 125 -17.63 -44.57 -13.14
C ILE A 125 -17.03 -45.85 -12.54
N ALA A 126 -16.94 -45.97 -11.21
CA ALA A 126 -16.48 -47.21 -10.54
C ALA A 126 -17.24 -48.44 -11.06
N SER A 127 -16.69 -49.65 -10.86
CA SER A 127 -17.30 -50.91 -11.35
C SER A 127 -18.36 -51.51 -10.41
N LYS A 128 -18.48 -50.99 -9.18
CA LYS A 128 -19.51 -51.35 -8.18
C LYS A 128 -20.84 -50.53 -8.13
N PRO A 129 -21.09 -49.47 -8.90
CA PRO A 129 -22.34 -48.72 -8.90
C PRO A 129 -23.43 -49.42 -9.70
N GLY A 130 -24.67 -48.96 -9.51
CA GLY A 130 -25.84 -49.52 -10.19
C GLY A 130 -25.64 -49.55 -11.70
N SER A 131 -25.86 -50.71 -12.33
CA SER A 131 -25.77 -50.87 -13.80
C SER A 131 -26.65 -49.87 -14.56
N GLU A 132 -27.68 -49.33 -13.90
CA GLU A 132 -28.54 -48.26 -14.42
C GLU A 132 -27.86 -46.90 -14.46
N CYS A 133 -27.07 -46.51 -13.45
CA CYS A 133 -26.35 -45.24 -13.43
C CYS A 133 -25.32 -45.18 -14.57
N ARG A 134 -24.54 -46.25 -14.74
CA ARG A 134 -23.56 -46.33 -15.84
C ARG A 134 -24.23 -46.24 -17.20
N LYS A 135 -25.31 -46.98 -17.43
CA LYS A 135 -26.10 -46.87 -18.68
C LYS A 135 -26.64 -45.46 -18.91
N ALA A 136 -27.11 -44.78 -17.86
CA ALA A 136 -27.62 -43.42 -17.97
C ALA A 136 -26.48 -42.44 -18.31
N TRP A 137 -25.30 -42.60 -17.71
CA TRP A 137 -24.12 -41.80 -18.00
C TRP A 137 -23.59 -42.01 -19.42
N ASP A 138 -23.40 -43.26 -19.83
CA ASP A 138 -22.91 -43.64 -21.16
C ASP A 138 -23.83 -43.14 -22.29
N ALA A 139 -25.08 -42.80 -21.99
CA ALA A 139 -26.02 -42.22 -22.94
C ALA A 139 -25.83 -40.70 -23.15
N LEU A 140 -25.05 -40.01 -22.32
CA LEU A 140 -24.84 -38.55 -22.38
C LEU A 140 -23.69 -38.14 -23.33
N THR A 141 -23.71 -38.69 -24.54
CA THR A 141 -22.66 -38.49 -25.56
C THR A 141 -22.92 -37.28 -26.48
N HIS A 142 -24.10 -36.66 -26.39
CA HIS A 142 -24.49 -35.54 -27.25
C HIS A 142 -25.24 -34.44 -26.49
N ILE A 143 -24.52 -33.64 -25.71
CA ILE A 143 -25.08 -32.48 -24.99
C ILE A 143 -24.79 -31.20 -25.80
N PRO A 144 -25.81 -30.52 -26.36
CA PRO A 144 -25.66 -29.36 -27.24
C PRO A 144 -25.33 -28.08 -26.47
N CYS A 145 -24.23 -28.10 -25.72
CA CYS A 145 -23.73 -26.99 -24.92
C CYS A 145 -22.34 -26.56 -25.36
N HIS A 146 -21.99 -25.30 -25.13
CA HIS A 146 -20.64 -24.81 -25.36
C HIS A 146 -19.69 -25.28 -24.25
N ASP A 147 -18.48 -25.71 -24.61
CA ASP A 147 -17.44 -26.20 -23.67
C ASP A 147 -17.00 -25.16 -22.63
N LYS A 148 -17.15 -23.85 -22.90
CA LYS A 148 -16.85 -22.78 -21.96
C LYS A 148 -17.71 -22.82 -20.71
N LEU A 149 -18.83 -23.55 -20.73
CA LEU A 149 -19.59 -23.87 -19.53
C LEU A 149 -18.72 -24.61 -18.48
N PHE A 150 -17.65 -25.32 -18.86
CA PHE A 150 -16.76 -25.97 -17.90
C PHE A 150 -15.82 -25.02 -17.15
N ASN A 151 -15.76 -23.74 -17.52
CA ASN A 151 -14.85 -22.81 -16.86
C ASN A 151 -15.35 -22.43 -15.45
N ARG A 152 -14.60 -22.89 -14.44
CA ARG A 152 -14.86 -22.70 -13.01
C ARG A 152 -14.55 -21.32 -12.46
N ALA A 153 -13.93 -20.43 -13.25
CA ALA A 153 -13.78 -19.02 -12.90
C ALA A 153 -15.14 -18.39 -12.53
N SER A 154 -16.19 -18.86 -13.19
CA SER A 154 -17.59 -18.47 -13.00
C SER A 154 -18.23 -19.05 -11.72
N ASP A 155 -17.56 -19.97 -11.02
CA ASP A 155 -18.10 -20.51 -9.77
C ASP A 155 -17.64 -19.63 -8.60
N ASN A 156 -16.34 -19.33 -8.54
CA ASN A 156 -15.71 -18.68 -7.40
C ASN A 156 -15.39 -17.21 -7.64
N SER A 157 -16.03 -16.55 -8.61
CA SER A 157 -15.86 -15.11 -8.88
C SER A 157 -14.39 -14.69 -9.12
N THR A 158 -13.58 -15.53 -9.79
CA THR A 158 -12.14 -15.26 -10.00
C THR A 158 -11.83 -14.77 -11.41
N TRP A 159 -11.45 -13.50 -11.56
CA TRP A 159 -11.17 -12.86 -12.86
C TRP A 159 -10.00 -13.47 -13.64
N ARG A 160 -8.90 -13.84 -12.96
CA ARG A 160 -7.63 -14.26 -13.61
C ARG A 160 -7.74 -15.54 -14.47
N THR A 161 -8.80 -16.31 -14.31
CA THR A 161 -9.01 -17.60 -14.97
C THR A 161 -10.09 -17.57 -16.04
N LEU A 162 -10.71 -16.40 -16.27
CA LEU A 162 -11.71 -16.26 -17.32
C LEU A 162 -11.02 -16.12 -18.69
N GLU A 163 -10.58 -17.25 -19.22
CA GLU A 163 -9.92 -17.38 -20.54
C GLU A 163 -10.89 -17.19 -21.72
N TRP A 164 -12.05 -16.56 -21.50
CA TRP A 164 -13.11 -16.39 -22.49
C TRP A 164 -13.89 -15.10 -22.26
N ASP A 165 -14.48 -14.58 -23.34
CA ASP A 165 -15.27 -13.34 -23.34
C ASP A 165 -16.75 -13.63 -23.07
N PRO A 166 -17.33 -13.18 -21.94
CA PRO A 166 -18.73 -13.41 -21.61
C PRO A 166 -19.72 -12.89 -22.65
N MET A 167 -19.43 -11.75 -23.28
CA MET A 167 -20.26 -11.19 -24.35
C MET A 167 -20.40 -12.13 -25.55
N TYR A 168 -19.37 -12.94 -25.82
CA TYR A 168 -19.34 -13.83 -26.97
C TYR A 168 -19.90 -15.22 -26.64
N PHE A 169 -19.58 -15.77 -25.47
CA PHE A 169 -19.91 -17.16 -25.16
C PHE A 169 -21.19 -17.34 -24.34
N LEU A 170 -21.61 -16.35 -23.53
CA LEU A 170 -22.86 -16.51 -22.76
C LEU A 170 -24.09 -16.69 -23.64
N PRO A 171 -24.31 -15.92 -24.72
CA PRO A 171 -25.47 -16.15 -25.60
C PRO A 171 -25.56 -17.58 -26.14
N ARG A 172 -24.41 -18.29 -26.23
CA ARG A 172 -24.33 -19.68 -26.70
C ARG A 172 -24.49 -20.71 -25.59
N ILE A 173 -23.96 -20.42 -24.40
CA ILE A 173 -24.20 -21.23 -23.21
C ILE A 173 -25.68 -21.17 -22.85
N CYS A 174 -26.29 -20.00 -23.01
CA CYS A 174 -27.67 -19.70 -22.64
C CYS A 174 -28.72 -20.04 -23.69
N GLU A 175 -28.34 -20.74 -24.75
CA GLU A 175 -29.31 -21.27 -25.71
C GLU A 175 -30.23 -22.29 -25.01
N ASN A 176 -31.54 -22.18 -25.25
CA ASN A 176 -32.55 -23.06 -24.63
C ASN A 176 -32.25 -24.55 -24.81
N ARG A 177 -31.62 -24.95 -25.93
CA ARG A 177 -31.22 -26.34 -26.18
C ARG A 177 -30.18 -26.87 -25.20
N CYS A 178 -29.26 -26.01 -24.74
CA CYS A 178 -28.24 -26.40 -23.77
C CYS A 178 -28.89 -26.65 -22.41
N ARG A 179 -29.68 -25.68 -21.91
CA ARG A 179 -30.38 -25.81 -20.63
C ARG A 179 -31.29 -27.04 -20.59
N ALA A 180 -32.16 -27.19 -21.60
CA ALA A 180 -33.07 -28.34 -21.67
C ALA A 180 -32.34 -29.69 -21.71
N ALA A 181 -31.18 -29.76 -22.36
CA ALA A 181 -30.38 -30.98 -22.39
C ALA A 181 -29.71 -31.28 -21.04
N LEU A 182 -29.20 -30.26 -20.35
CA LEU A 182 -28.62 -30.41 -19.01
C LEU A 182 -29.68 -30.80 -17.97
N ASP A 183 -30.85 -30.18 -17.98
CA ASP A 183 -31.95 -30.50 -17.07
C ASP A 183 -32.42 -31.95 -17.26
N LYS A 184 -32.53 -32.38 -18.53
CA LYS A 184 -32.86 -33.78 -18.87
C LYS A 184 -31.77 -34.74 -18.40
N ALA A 185 -30.50 -34.40 -18.62
CA ALA A 185 -29.37 -35.22 -18.18
C ALA A 185 -29.33 -35.34 -16.66
N TYR A 186 -29.53 -34.24 -15.94
CA TYR A 186 -29.60 -34.24 -14.47
C TYR A 186 -30.78 -35.05 -13.97
N GLY A 187 -31.98 -34.90 -14.56
CA GLY A 187 -33.15 -35.71 -14.21
C GLY A 187 -32.94 -37.21 -14.42
N GLN A 188 -32.25 -37.59 -15.49
CA GLN A 188 -31.89 -39.00 -15.75
C GLN A 188 -30.89 -39.54 -14.74
N LEU A 189 -29.83 -38.78 -14.43
CA LEU A 189 -28.79 -39.21 -13.50
C LEU A 189 -29.27 -39.20 -12.05
N SER A 190 -29.96 -38.16 -11.59
CA SER A 190 -30.48 -38.09 -10.23
C SER A 190 -31.49 -39.20 -9.91
N ALA A 191 -32.21 -39.71 -10.92
CA ALA A 191 -33.13 -40.84 -10.76
C ALA A 191 -32.42 -42.21 -10.75
N LYS A 192 -31.23 -42.32 -11.36
CA LYS A 192 -30.54 -43.60 -11.62
C LYS A 192 -29.23 -43.78 -10.87
N CYS A 193 -28.65 -42.68 -10.38
CA CYS A 193 -27.40 -42.65 -9.67
C CYS A 193 -27.62 -42.29 -8.19
N SER A 194 -26.80 -42.88 -7.33
CA SER A 194 -26.71 -42.59 -5.90
C SER A 194 -25.40 -41.87 -5.58
N SER A 195 -25.26 -41.36 -4.36
CA SER A 195 -24.00 -40.76 -3.88
C SER A 195 -22.84 -41.76 -3.79
N ALA A 196 -23.11 -43.08 -3.86
CA ALA A 196 -22.08 -44.12 -3.91
C ALA A 196 -21.49 -44.30 -5.32
N ASP A 197 -22.11 -43.71 -6.35
CA ASP A 197 -21.66 -43.83 -7.73
C ASP A 197 -20.60 -42.76 -8.01
N THR A 198 -19.34 -43.10 -7.74
CA THR A 198 -18.20 -42.17 -7.84
C THR A 198 -17.34 -42.43 -9.07
N PHE A 199 -16.57 -41.42 -9.48
CA PHE A 199 -15.59 -41.54 -10.56
C PHE A 199 -14.36 -42.38 -10.17
N VAL A 200 -13.77 -43.11 -11.13
CA VAL A 200 -12.47 -43.80 -11.01
C VAL A 200 -11.38 -42.84 -11.43
N LEU A 201 -10.65 -42.31 -10.45
CA LEU A 201 -9.58 -41.36 -10.71
C LEU A 201 -8.27 -42.04 -11.15
N GLN A 202 -8.12 -43.35 -10.92
CA GLN A 202 -6.90 -44.07 -11.24
C GLN A 202 -6.70 -44.14 -12.77
N GLY A 203 -5.61 -43.53 -13.25
CA GLY A 203 -5.27 -43.48 -14.67
C GLY A 203 -6.05 -42.43 -15.49
N TYR A 204 -6.84 -41.57 -14.84
CA TYR A 204 -7.53 -40.49 -15.53
C TYR A 204 -6.55 -39.37 -15.92
N HIS A 205 -6.46 -39.10 -17.22
CA HIS A 205 -5.71 -37.99 -17.82
C HIS A 205 -6.63 -37.21 -18.76
N GLY A 206 -7.65 -36.56 -18.20
CA GLY A 206 -8.65 -35.80 -18.97
C GLY A 206 -8.59 -34.29 -18.77
N MET A 207 -9.70 -33.61 -19.10
CA MET A 207 -9.81 -32.15 -19.08
C MET A 207 -9.76 -31.55 -17.67
N PHE A 208 -10.20 -32.31 -16.67
CA PHE A 208 -10.30 -31.84 -15.29
C PHE A 208 -9.13 -32.31 -14.44
N SER A 209 -8.65 -31.47 -13.54
CA SER A 209 -7.70 -31.95 -12.51
C SER A 209 -8.47 -32.75 -11.44
N PRO A 210 -7.94 -33.90 -10.98
CA PRO A 210 -8.61 -34.75 -9.99
C PRO A 210 -9.00 -34.04 -8.69
N ALA A 211 -8.24 -33.02 -8.28
CA ALA A 211 -8.51 -32.23 -7.10
C ALA A 211 -9.81 -31.42 -7.19
N TRP A 212 -10.34 -31.24 -8.40
CA TRP A 212 -11.49 -30.39 -8.66
C TRP A 212 -12.71 -31.19 -9.10
N LEU A 213 -12.59 -32.47 -9.44
CA LEU A 213 -13.73 -33.27 -9.90
C LEU A 213 -14.86 -33.34 -8.87
N GLU A 214 -16.09 -33.28 -9.37
CA GLU A 214 -17.28 -33.52 -8.56
C GLU A 214 -17.31 -34.97 -8.05
N SER A 215 -18.08 -35.24 -6.99
CA SER A 215 -18.07 -36.55 -6.32
C SER A 215 -18.54 -37.72 -7.19
N GLY A 216 -19.29 -37.44 -8.25
CA GLY A 216 -19.81 -38.43 -9.18
C GLY A 216 -20.62 -37.84 -10.33
N PRO A 217 -21.22 -38.69 -11.19
CA PRO A 217 -21.95 -38.30 -12.39
C PRO A 217 -23.07 -37.29 -12.16
N ALA A 218 -23.96 -37.58 -11.20
CA ALA A 218 -25.10 -36.71 -10.90
C ALA A 218 -24.63 -35.33 -10.40
N ALA A 219 -23.63 -35.31 -9.51
CA ALA A 219 -23.05 -34.07 -8.98
C ALA A 219 -22.36 -33.24 -10.08
N ALA A 220 -21.68 -33.89 -11.03
CA ALA A 220 -21.06 -33.22 -12.17
C ALA A 220 -22.09 -32.46 -13.00
N VAL A 221 -23.20 -33.10 -13.37
CA VAL A 221 -24.25 -32.45 -14.17
C VAL A 221 -25.02 -31.41 -13.35
N GLU A 222 -25.25 -31.66 -12.06
CA GLU A 222 -25.88 -30.68 -11.16
C GLU A 222 -25.10 -29.36 -11.12
N VAL A 223 -23.78 -29.42 -11.01
CA VAL A 223 -22.93 -28.23 -11.03
C VAL A 223 -23.06 -27.48 -12.35
N LEU A 224 -23.14 -28.19 -13.48
CA LEU A 224 -23.34 -27.57 -14.80
C LEU A 224 -24.73 -26.94 -14.96
N VAL A 225 -25.78 -27.59 -14.46
CA VAL A 225 -27.13 -27.01 -14.40
C VAL A 225 -27.08 -25.72 -13.59
N ARG A 226 -26.61 -25.77 -12.33
CA ARG A 226 -26.52 -24.59 -11.46
C ARG A 226 -25.70 -23.46 -12.08
N ARG A 227 -24.58 -23.78 -12.72
CA ARG A 227 -23.74 -22.80 -13.41
C ARG A 227 -24.47 -22.17 -14.60
N THR A 228 -25.17 -22.97 -15.40
CA THR A 228 -25.95 -22.48 -16.54
C THR A 228 -27.08 -21.58 -16.06
N GLU A 229 -27.84 -22.01 -15.06
CA GLU A 229 -28.90 -21.22 -14.45
C GLU A 229 -28.40 -19.89 -13.93
N HIS A 230 -27.23 -19.86 -13.29
CA HIS A 230 -26.61 -18.66 -12.75
C HIS A 230 -26.05 -17.72 -13.83
N LEU A 231 -25.33 -18.26 -14.82
CA LEU A 231 -24.74 -17.48 -15.91
C LEU A 231 -25.80 -16.85 -16.82
N CYS A 232 -26.93 -17.52 -16.99
CA CYS A 232 -28.00 -17.13 -17.90
C CYS A 232 -29.11 -16.30 -17.24
N ARG A 233 -28.86 -15.75 -16.04
CA ARG A 233 -29.83 -14.87 -15.37
C ARG A 233 -29.85 -13.52 -16.07
N SER A 234 -31.06 -13.05 -16.35
CA SER A 234 -31.32 -11.73 -16.94
C SER A 234 -32.11 -10.88 -15.97
N SER A 235 -32.01 -9.55 -16.12
CA SER A 235 -32.84 -8.65 -15.34
C SER A 235 -34.32 -8.78 -15.77
N PRO A 236 -35.24 -9.06 -14.84
CA PRO A 236 -36.67 -9.18 -15.16
C PRO A 236 -37.34 -7.82 -15.43
N VAL A 237 -36.67 -6.71 -15.08
CA VAL A 237 -37.17 -5.33 -15.25
C VAL A 237 -36.47 -4.61 -16.40
N ASP A 238 -35.70 -5.35 -17.21
CA ASP A 238 -34.95 -4.84 -18.36
C ASP A 238 -34.14 -3.57 -18.03
N ASP A 239 -33.46 -3.58 -16.87
CA ASP A 239 -32.59 -2.48 -16.42
C ASP A 239 -31.09 -2.78 -16.52
N SER A 240 -30.76 -3.97 -17.02
CA SER A 240 -29.42 -4.36 -17.45
C SER A 240 -29.18 -3.91 -18.87
N ASP A 241 -27.98 -3.41 -19.14
CA ASP A 241 -27.58 -3.00 -20.49
C ASP A 241 -27.06 -4.18 -21.34
N TYR A 242 -26.98 -5.38 -20.76
CA TYR A 242 -26.13 -6.46 -21.26
C TYR A 242 -26.80 -7.84 -21.39
N GLU A 243 -28.14 -7.92 -21.40
CA GLU A 243 -28.96 -9.15 -21.47
C GLU A 243 -28.78 -10.10 -20.27
N TYR A 244 -27.53 -10.44 -19.90
CA TYR A 244 -27.17 -11.34 -18.81
C TYR A 244 -26.48 -10.60 -17.67
N CYS A 245 -26.88 -10.89 -16.43
CA CYS A 245 -26.35 -10.25 -15.23
C CYS A 245 -24.87 -10.48 -15.03
N HIS A 246 -24.33 -11.63 -15.47
CA HIS A 246 -22.91 -11.88 -15.40
C HIS A 246 -22.10 -10.88 -16.22
N ILE A 247 -22.61 -10.48 -17.39
CA ILE A 247 -21.98 -9.46 -18.23
C ILE A 247 -22.19 -8.07 -17.61
N ASP A 248 -23.40 -7.78 -17.13
CA ASP A 248 -23.72 -6.49 -16.51
C ASP A 248 -22.77 -6.17 -15.35
N MET A 249 -22.56 -7.12 -14.45
CA MET A 249 -21.64 -6.96 -13.32
C MET A 249 -20.19 -6.81 -13.77
N LEU A 250 -19.81 -7.52 -14.83
CA LEU A 250 -18.45 -7.53 -15.34
C LEU A 250 -18.08 -6.24 -16.06
N GLU A 251 -18.94 -5.79 -16.96
CA GLU A 251 -18.69 -4.62 -17.79
C GLU A 251 -18.87 -3.32 -17.00
N ARG A 252 -19.76 -3.29 -16.00
CA ARG A 252 -19.97 -2.09 -15.15
C ARG A 252 -18.95 -1.95 -14.02
N PHE A 253 -18.56 -3.05 -13.39
CA PHE A 253 -17.80 -3.00 -12.13
C PHE A 253 -16.58 -3.93 -12.10
N GLY A 254 -16.24 -4.57 -13.23
CA GLY A 254 -15.18 -5.59 -13.25
C GLY A 254 -15.48 -6.80 -12.36
N VAL A 255 -16.74 -6.99 -11.93
CA VAL A 255 -17.14 -8.02 -10.98
C VAL A 255 -17.51 -9.30 -11.72
N MET A 256 -16.77 -10.36 -11.44
CA MET A 256 -17.15 -11.71 -11.82
C MET A 256 -18.33 -12.18 -10.96
N ASP A 257 -19.54 -12.14 -11.50
CA ASP A 257 -20.71 -12.66 -10.80
C ASP A 257 -20.71 -14.19 -10.79
N GLY A 258 -20.09 -14.79 -9.77
CA GLY A 258 -19.99 -16.24 -9.66
C GLY A 258 -21.17 -16.92 -8.95
N VAL A 259 -21.30 -18.24 -9.15
CA VAL A 259 -22.30 -19.09 -8.46
C VAL A 259 -22.15 -18.98 -6.94
N ASN A 260 -20.91 -18.94 -6.46
CA ASN A 260 -20.55 -18.73 -5.06
C ASN A 260 -19.97 -17.30 -4.92
N PRO A 261 -20.77 -16.33 -4.45
CA PRO A 261 -20.29 -14.98 -4.22
C PRO A 261 -19.17 -15.00 -3.17
N ASN A 262 -18.17 -14.15 -3.34
CA ASN A 262 -17.08 -14.01 -2.39
C ASN A 262 -16.74 -12.53 -2.14
N LEU A 263 -15.89 -12.29 -1.15
CA LEU A 263 -15.49 -10.93 -0.79
C LEU A 263 -14.54 -10.27 -1.81
N TRP A 264 -13.90 -11.04 -2.70
CA TRP A 264 -13.11 -10.47 -3.81
C TRP A 264 -13.98 -9.66 -4.77
N ALA A 265 -15.17 -10.15 -5.08
CA ALA A 265 -16.15 -9.43 -5.88
C ALA A 265 -16.61 -8.13 -5.18
N ILE A 266 -16.84 -8.17 -3.87
CA ILE A 266 -17.19 -6.98 -3.06
C ILE A 266 -16.07 -5.94 -3.08
N ASN A 267 -14.82 -6.35 -2.90
CA ASN A 267 -13.66 -5.46 -2.96
C ASN A 267 -13.47 -4.85 -4.36
N THR A 268 -13.76 -5.62 -5.41
CA THR A 268 -13.68 -5.15 -6.80
C THR A 268 -14.73 -4.07 -7.07
N PHE A 269 -15.99 -4.31 -6.67
CA PHE A 269 -17.05 -3.31 -6.72
C PHE A 269 -16.67 -2.03 -5.95
N MET A 270 -16.14 -2.20 -4.72
CA MET A 270 -15.72 -1.08 -3.88
C MET A 270 -14.61 -0.25 -4.52
N ARG A 271 -13.61 -0.89 -5.15
CA ARG A 271 -12.52 -0.20 -5.85
C ARG A 271 -13.04 0.61 -7.03
N ASP A 272 -13.90 0.00 -7.84
CA ASP A 272 -14.40 0.61 -9.08
C ASP A 272 -15.41 1.76 -8.79
N THR A 273 -16.04 1.74 -7.61
CA THR A 273 -16.96 2.80 -7.14
C THR A 273 -16.34 3.76 -6.12
N ASP A 274 -15.02 3.73 -5.91
CA ASP A 274 -14.39 4.55 -4.86
C ASP A 274 -14.24 6.04 -5.22
N LYS A 275 -14.42 6.38 -6.50
CA LYS A 275 -14.32 7.75 -7.00
C LYS A 275 -15.61 8.15 -7.68
N ASN A 276 -15.95 9.43 -7.52
CA ASN A 276 -17.05 10.03 -8.25
C ASN A 276 -16.75 9.99 -9.76
N GLY A 277 -17.64 9.37 -10.50
CA GLY A 277 -17.56 9.17 -11.94
C GLY A 277 -18.93 9.27 -12.57
N PHE A 278 -18.95 9.70 -13.83
CA PHE A 278 -20.15 9.68 -14.64
C PHE A 278 -19.81 9.09 -16.00
N GLU A 279 -20.42 7.95 -16.30
CA GLU A 279 -20.31 7.33 -17.60
C GLU A 279 -21.52 7.69 -18.43
N ARG A 280 -21.28 8.48 -19.48
CA ARG A 280 -22.34 8.86 -20.40
C ARG A 280 -22.80 7.62 -21.19
N GLY A 281 -24.11 7.43 -21.14
CA GLY A 281 -24.89 6.49 -21.90
C GLY A 281 -24.76 6.70 -23.40
N GLY A 282 -25.13 5.67 -24.15
CA GLY A 282 -25.11 5.68 -25.60
C GLY A 282 -24.67 4.36 -26.18
N ARG A 283 -24.48 4.35 -27.50
CA ARG A 283 -24.01 3.18 -28.22
C ARG A 283 -22.50 3.04 -28.05
N LYS A 284 -22.07 2.00 -27.36
CA LYS A 284 -20.66 1.64 -27.19
C LYS A 284 -20.28 0.57 -28.19
N ARG A 285 -18.99 0.51 -28.51
CA ARG A 285 -18.38 -0.49 -29.39
C ARG A 285 -17.33 -1.23 -28.60
N GLY A 286 -17.51 -2.54 -28.48
CA GLY A 286 -16.51 -3.45 -27.96
C GLY A 286 -15.82 -4.17 -29.12
N SER A 287 -14.55 -4.50 -28.93
CA SER A 287 -13.89 -5.50 -29.75
C SER A 287 -13.01 -6.36 -28.89
N ARG A 288 -13.09 -7.67 -29.04
CA ARG A 288 -12.19 -8.61 -28.40
C ARG A 288 -11.50 -9.48 -29.42
N GLU A 289 -10.24 -9.75 -29.13
CA GLU A 289 -9.39 -10.67 -29.85
C GLU A 289 -9.09 -11.84 -28.94
N THR A 290 -9.37 -13.03 -29.44
CA THR A 290 -8.70 -14.24 -28.94
C THR A 290 -7.87 -14.76 -30.10
N GLY A 291 -6.76 -15.46 -29.86
CA GLY A 291 -5.69 -15.67 -30.84
C GLY A 291 -6.08 -16.16 -32.25
N THR A 292 -7.30 -16.67 -32.46
CA THR A 292 -7.82 -17.10 -33.76
C THR A 292 -9.01 -16.28 -34.30
N TYR A 293 -9.63 -15.37 -33.53
CA TYR A 293 -10.75 -14.55 -34.01
C TYR A 293 -10.84 -13.17 -33.35
N ARG A 294 -11.22 -12.17 -34.15
CA ARG A 294 -11.57 -10.81 -33.72
C ARG A 294 -13.07 -10.59 -33.89
N TYR A 295 -13.77 -10.35 -32.80
CA TYR A 295 -15.20 -10.07 -32.81
C TYR A 295 -15.45 -8.63 -32.37
N ARG A 296 -16.31 -7.92 -33.11
CA ARG A 296 -16.76 -6.55 -32.79
C ARG A 296 -18.24 -6.60 -32.49
N TYR A 297 -18.66 -5.92 -31.44
CA TYR A 297 -20.05 -5.83 -31.03
C TYR A 297 -20.42 -4.41 -30.65
N ASN A 298 -21.71 -4.09 -30.77
CA ASN A 298 -22.27 -2.83 -30.32
C ASN A 298 -23.30 -3.15 -29.24
N TYR A 299 -23.28 -2.37 -28.17
CA TYR A 299 -24.28 -2.44 -27.10
C TYR A 299 -24.67 -1.01 -26.72
N LYS A 300 -25.83 -0.87 -26.07
CA LYS A 300 -26.33 0.42 -25.60
C LYS A 300 -26.25 0.42 -24.10
N VAL A 301 -25.53 1.38 -23.53
CA VAL A 301 -25.49 1.59 -22.08
C VAL A 301 -26.30 2.80 -21.69
N ARG A 302 -26.91 2.75 -20.51
CA ARG A 302 -27.53 3.90 -19.88
C ARG A 302 -26.48 4.82 -19.27
N ASP A 303 -26.90 6.02 -18.89
CA ASP A 303 -26.06 6.88 -18.05
C ASP A 303 -25.82 6.19 -16.70
N GLN A 304 -24.58 6.16 -16.25
CA GLN A 304 -24.20 5.55 -14.98
C GLN A 304 -23.46 6.55 -14.11
N LYS A 305 -23.84 6.59 -12.84
CA LYS A 305 -23.10 7.30 -11.80
C LYS A 305 -22.30 6.27 -11.02
N LEU A 306 -21.07 6.62 -10.68
CA LEU A 306 -20.21 5.88 -9.78
C LEU A 306 -19.84 6.84 -8.65
N GLY A 307 -19.89 6.37 -7.41
CA GLY A 307 -19.50 7.21 -6.28
C GLY A 307 -19.45 6.45 -4.96
N PRO A 308 -18.58 6.87 -4.03
CA PRO A 308 -18.34 6.14 -2.79
C PRO A 308 -19.42 6.35 -1.73
N GLY A 309 -20.26 7.37 -1.87
CA GLY A 309 -21.32 7.75 -0.95
C GLY A 309 -22.61 6.95 -1.14
N ALA A 310 -23.55 7.12 -0.19
CA ALA A 310 -24.79 6.38 -0.19
C ALA A 310 -25.70 6.81 -1.35
N GLY A 311 -26.14 5.86 -2.18
CA GLY A 311 -26.95 6.15 -3.36
C GLY A 311 -26.22 6.93 -4.47
N GLU A 312 -24.89 7.02 -4.44
CA GLU A 312 -24.13 7.72 -5.48
C GLU A 312 -23.80 6.83 -6.69
N THR A 313 -23.94 5.51 -6.55
CA THR A 313 -23.70 4.53 -7.63
C THR A 313 -25.02 4.04 -8.22
N SER A 314 -25.16 4.13 -9.55
CA SER A 314 -26.29 3.55 -10.29
C SER A 314 -26.20 2.03 -10.30
N CYS A 315 -27.14 1.33 -9.67
CA CYS A 315 -27.17 -0.14 -9.61
C CYS A 315 -28.38 -0.71 -10.36
N SER A 316 -28.17 -1.75 -11.17
CA SER A 316 -29.25 -2.51 -11.81
C SER A 316 -29.83 -3.55 -10.87
N TRP A 317 -30.92 -4.18 -11.28
CA TRP A 317 -31.43 -5.41 -10.66
C TRP A 317 -30.34 -6.47 -10.52
N CYS A 318 -29.46 -6.63 -11.51
CA CYS A 318 -28.36 -7.61 -11.46
C CYS A 318 -27.40 -7.32 -10.31
N THR A 319 -27.10 -6.05 -10.05
CA THR A 319 -26.27 -5.62 -8.91
C THR A 319 -26.95 -5.89 -7.57
N PHE A 320 -28.24 -5.57 -7.46
CA PHE A 320 -29.00 -5.87 -6.25
C PHE A 320 -29.07 -7.38 -6.02
N ASP A 321 -29.41 -8.17 -7.03
CA ASP A 321 -29.45 -9.62 -6.91
C ASP A 321 -28.09 -10.21 -6.47
N PHE A 322 -26.98 -9.72 -7.04
CA PHE A 322 -25.64 -10.09 -6.59
C PHE A 322 -25.44 -9.83 -5.10
N PHE A 323 -25.83 -8.65 -4.61
CA PHE A 323 -25.77 -8.34 -3.19
C PHE A 323 -26.71 -9.22 -2.36
N ASN A 324 -27.92 -9.52 -2.83
CA ASN A 324 -28.86 -10.41 -2.15
C ASN A 324 -28.25 -11.79 -1.95
N ARG A 325 -27.75 -12.40 -3.03
CA ARG A 325 -27.13 -13.73 -2.98
C ARG A 325 -25.89 -13.72 -2.09
N THR A 326 -25.09 -12.66 -2.14
CA THR A 326 -23.95 -12.50 -1.24
C THR A 326 -24.42 -12.46 0.21
N LEU A 327 -25.36 -11.60 0.57
CA LEU A 327 -25.94 -11.54 1.93
C LEU A 327 -26.52 -12.87 2.42
N ASN A 328 -26.91 -13.75 1.49
CA ASN A 328 -27.51 -15.05 1.79
C ASN A 328 -26.52 -16.22 1.70
N SER A 329 -25.27 -16.00 1.30
CA SER A 329 -24.28 -17.05 1.12
C SER A 329 -23.35 -17.23 2.32
N TRP A 330 -23.49 -16.43 3.38
CA TRP A 330 -22.60 -16.58 4.54
C TRP A 330 -22.85 -17.90 5.28
N THR A 331 -21.78 -18.66 5.44
CA THR A 331 -21.66 -19.80 6.35
C THR A 331 -20.30 -19.73 7.03
N GLN A 332 -20.21 -20.33 8.24
CA GLN A 332 -18.99 -20.28 9.03
C GLN A 332 -17.82 -20.91 8.24
N GLY A 333 -16.73 -20.14 8.07
CA GLY A 333 -15.52 -20.61 7.39
C GLY A 333 -15.54 -20.51 5.86
N ALA A 334 -16.67 -20.22 5.21
CA ALA A 334 -16.77 -20.26 3.75
C ALA A 334 -16.24 -18.99 3.06
N HIS A 335 -16.30 -17.84 3.73
CA HIS A 335 -15.83 -16.58 3.16
C HIS A 335 -14.45 -16.24 3.68
N LEU A 336 -13.49 -16.11 2.76
CA LEU A 336 -12.13 -15.70 3.08
C LEU A 336 -11.94 -14.22 2.79
N SER A 337 -11.21 -13.55 3.68
CA SER A 337 -10.77 -12.16 3.51
C SER A 337 -9.82 -12.08 2.31
N PRO A 338 -10.08 -11.22 1.31
CA PRO A 338 -9.17 -11.05 0.17
C PRO A 338 -7.77 -10.59 0.59
N GLU A 339 -7.67 -9.90 1.71
CA GLU A 339 -6.42 -9.33 2.22
C GLU A 339 -5.59 -10.33 3.02
N SER A 340 -6.22 -11.08 3.94
CA SER A 340 -5.52 -11.99 4.86
C SER A 340 -5.67 -13.48 4.51
N ASN A 341 -6.55 -13.82 3.56
CA ASN A 341 -6.96 -15.18 3.24
C ASN A 341 -7.48 -15.98 4.46
N GLN A 342 -7.90 -15.28 5.52
CA GLN A 342 -8.46 -15.88 6.73
C GLN A 342 -10.00 -15.90 6.66
N PRO A 343 -10.66 -16.87 7.33
CA PRO A 343 -12.11 -16.87 7.48
C PRO A 343 -12.64 -15.56 8.10
N VAL A 344 -13.70 -15.01 7.49
CA VAL A 344 -14.33 -13.76 7.93
C VAL A 344 -15.53 -14.04 8.83
N SER A 345 -15.60 -13.31 9.95
CA SER A 345 -16.71 -13.37 10.89
C SER A 345 -18.02 -12.84 10.26
N LEU A 346 -19.19 -13.31 10.72
CA LEU A 346 -20.47 -12.79 10.22
C LEU A 346 -20.60 -11.26 10.39
N PRO A 347 -20.26 -10.66 11.56
CA PRO A 347 -20.31 -9.20 11.73
C PRO A 347 -19.50 -8.45 10.68
N GLU A 348 -18.27 -8.87 10.42
CA GLU A 348 -17.42 -8.24 9.41
C GLU A 348 -17.93 -8.45 8.00
N PHE A 349 -18.37 -9.68 7.68
CA PHE A 349 -18.98 -9.99 6.40
C PHE A 349 -20.15 -9.03 6.10
N LEU A 350 -21.08 -8.89 7.04
CA LEU A 350 -22.22 -7.99 6.91
C LEU A 350 -21.80 -6.53 6.77
N ARG A 351 -20.76 -6.07 7.48
CA ARG A 351 -20.23 -4.69 7.36
C ARG A 351 -19.59 -4.45 6.00
N ARG A 352 -18.80 -5.39 5.48
CA ARG A 352 -18.18 -5.31 4.15
C ARG A 352 -19.25 -5.21 3.06
N VAL A 353 -20.23 -6.10 3.09
CA VAL A 353 -21.33 -6.10 2.11
C VAL A 353 -22.18 -4.83 2.27
N ARG A 354 -22.42 -4.35 3.51
CA ARG A 354 -23.14 -3.08 3.75
C ARG A 354 -22.45 -1.87 3.17
N ARG A 355 -21.12 -1.80 3.33
CA ARG A 355 -20.32 -0.68 2.82
C ARG A 355 -20.39 -0.60 1.29
N ALA A 356 -20.42 -1.75 0.62
CA ALA A 356 -20.60 -1.82 -0.83
C ALA A 356 -22.04 -1.52 -1.26
N GLY A 357 -23.00 -2.25 -0.70
CA GLY A 357 -24.40 -2.17 -1.10
C GLY A 357 -25.03 -0.79 -0.88
N ARG A 358 -24.67 -0.08 0.20
CA ARG A 358 -25.21 1.28 0.46
C ARG A 358 -24.88 2.29 -0.64
N ARG A 359 -23.84 2.03 -1.44
CA ARG A 359 -23.47 2.90 -2.57
C ARG A 359 -24.55 2.90 -3.66
N CYS A 360 -25.35 1.84 -3.73
CA CYS A 360 -26.38 1.67 -4.75
C CYS A 360 -27.57 2.61 -4.58
N ALA A 361 -28.00 3.22 -5.69
CA ALA A 361 -29.28 3.86 -5.84
C ALA A 361 -30.33 2.91 -6.46
N PRO A 362 -31.59 2.92 -5.98
CA PRO A 362 -32.07 3.63 -4.79
C PRO A 362 -31.64 2.93 -3.50
N THR A 363 -31.31 3.70 -2.46
CA THR A 363 -30.86 3.16 -1.16
C THR A 363 -31.94 2.35 -0.46
N ALA A 364 -33.22 2.71 -0.61
CA ALA A 364 -34.34 2.01 0.01
C ALA A 364 -34.38 0.50 -0.33
N LYS A 365 -34.11 0.15 -1.59
CA LYS A 365 -34.08 -1.25 -2.05
C LYS A 365 -32.92 -2.01 -1.39
N TRP A 366 -31.75 -1.37 -1.29
CA TRP A 366 -30.61 -1.93 -0.56
C TRP A 366 -30.93 -2.14 0.91
N ASP A 367 -31.51 -1.14 1.58
CA ASP A 367 -31.81 -1.19 3.02
C ASP A 367 -32.81 -2.30 3.36
N GLU A 368 -33.86 -2.47 2.55
CA GLU A 368 -34.83 -3.58 2.68
C GLU A 368 -34.12 -4.95 2.67
N MET A 369 -33.30 -5.19 1.64
CA MET A 369 -32.60 -6.46 1.46
C MET A 369 -31.59 -6.74 2.59
N TYR A 370 -30.83 -5.72 2.97
CA TYR A 370 -29.86 -5.82 4.06
C TYR A 370 -30.56 -6.14 5.39
N ASN A 371 -31.61 -5.39 5.73
CA ASN A 371 -32.36 -5.58 6.96
C ASN A 371 -33.04 -6.96 7.00
N ALA A 372 -33.57 -7.45 5.87
CA ALA A 372 -34.14 -8.79 5.78
C ALA A 372 -33.09 -9.89 6.04
N ALA A 373 -31.88 -9.76 5.47
CA ALA A 373 -30.80 -10.70 5.71
C ALA A 373 -30.32 -10.68 7.18
N VAL A 374 -30.14 -9.50 7.76
CA VAL A 374 -29.77 -9.33 9.17
C VAL A 374 -30.84 -9.92 10.09
N ALA A 375 -32.11 -9.63 9.84
CA ALA A 375 -33.22 -10.17 10.62
C ALA A 375 -33.26 -11.70 10.58
N ARG A 376 -32.93 -12.32 9.43
CA ARG A 376 -32.79 -13.78 9.33
C ARG A 376 -31.64 -14.31 10.20
N TYR A 377 -30.47 -13.68 10.17
CA TYR A 377 -29.36 -14.14 11.02
C TYR A 377 -29.64 -13.98 12.52
N ILE A 378 -30.41 -12.95 12.89
CA ILE A 378 -30.88 -12.76 14.27
C ILE A 378 -31.90 -13.84 14.64
N SER A 379 -32.89 -14.10 13.78
CA SER A 379 -33.95 -15.07 14.08
C SER A 379 -33.45 -16.52 14.13
N THR A 380 -32.38 -16.86 13.40
CA THR A 380 -31.72 -18.17 13.49
C THR A 380 -30.75 -18.29 14.66
N GLY A 381 -30.55 -17.23 15.45
CA GLY A 381 -29.66 -17.21 16.61
C GLY A 381 -28.16 -17.19 16.25
N VAL A 382 -27.82 -16.96 14.97
CA VAL A 382 -26.43 -16.88 14.50
C VAL A 382 -25.81 -15.51 14.82
N LEU A 383 -26.64 -14.47 14.95
CA LEU A 383 -26.23 -13.09 15.22
C LEU A 383 -27.05 -12.50 16.39
N PRO A 384 -26.43 -11.91 17.42
CA PRO A 384 -27.18 -11.25 18.49
C PRO A 384 -27.85 -9.96 17.99
N ALA A 385 -28.92 -9.52 18.64
CA ALA A 385 -29.67 -8.33 18.22
C ALA A 385 -28.85 -7.03 18.27
N ASP A 386 -27.87 -6.96 19.18
CA ASP A 386 -27.00 -5.80 19.39
C ASP A 386 -25.62 -5.94 18.72
N TRP A 387 -25.48 -6.87 17.77
CA TRP A 387 -24.19 -7.24 17.16
C TRP A 387 -23.38 -6.06 16.62
N GLU A 388 -24.02 -5.02 16.09
CA GLU A 388 -23.32 -3.88 15.51
C GLU A 388 -22.45 -3.17 16.55
N VAL A 389 -22.88 -3.16 17.81
CA VAL A 389 -22.22 -2.47 18.92
C VAL A 389 -21.50 -3.41 19.86
N THR A 390 -21.81 -4.71 19.88
CA THR A 390 -21.21 -5.68 20.81
C THR A 390 -20.13 -6.55 20.19
N LEU A 391 -20.16 -6.78 18.87
CA LEU A 391 -19.22 -7.70 18.22
C LEU A 391 -18.15 -6.94 17.42
N PRO A 392 -16.85 -7.22 17.64
CA PRO A 392 -15.78 -6.63 16.84
C PRO A 392 -15.80 -7.14 15.39
N SER A 393 -15.14 -6.43 14.48
CA SER A 393 -14.99 -6.88 13.09
C SER A 393 -14.02 -8.06 13.01
N GLY A 394 -12.88 -8.00 13.70
CA GLY A 394 -11.96 -9.13 13.88
C GLY A 394 -10.84 -9.23 12.85
N ASP A 395 -11.00 -8.78 11.60
CA ASP A 395 -9.89 -8.71 10.63
C ASP A 395 -9.13 -7.38 10.71
N LEU A 396 -7.87 -7.45 11.16
CA LEU A 396 -6.99 -6.29 11.22
C LEU A 396 -6.73 -5.65 9.85
N HIS A 397 -6.57 -6.44 8.79
CA HIS A 397 -6.35 -5.90 7.45
C HIS A 397 -7.51 -5.00 7.03
N TYR A 398 -8.74 -5.49 7.27
CA TYR A 398 -9.94 -4.71 7.02
C TYR A 398 -9.94 -3.41 7.82
N LEU A 399 -9.71 -3.50 9.13
CA LEU A 399 -9.73 -2.34 10.03
C LEU A 399 -8.72 -1.27 9.61
N ILE A 400 -7.49 -1.64 9.25
CA ILE A 400 -6.47 -0.67 8.82
C ILE A 400 -6.92 0.14 7.59
N HIS A 401 -7.62 -0.50 6.65
CA HIS A 401 -8.11 0.15 5.43
C HIS A 401 -9.45 0.87 5.59
N ASN A 402 -10.25 0.51 6.59
CA ASN A 402 -11.65 0.91 6.68
C ASN A 402 -12.00 1.67 7.95
N GLY A 403 -11.12 1.69 8.94
CA GLY A 403 -11.36 2.24 10.28
C GLY A 403 -12.03 1.24 11.22
N PRO A 404 -12.06 1.55 12.53
CA PRO A 404 -12.83 0.77 13.51
C PRO A 404 -14.33 0.88 13.25
N SER A 405 -15.05 -0.22 13.48
CA SER A 405 -16.52 -0.21 13.57
C SER A 405 -16.99 0.12 14.99
N LEU A 406 -18.31 0.13 15.19
CA LEU A 406 -18.92 0.46 16.48
C LEU A 406 -18.63 -0.56 17.59
N GLY A 407 -18.36 -1.82 17.22
CA GLY A 407 -17.99 -2.89 18.15
C GLY A 407 -16.48 -3.07 18.33
N ASP A 408 -15.66 -2.25 17.65
CA ASP A 408 -14.20 -2.33 17.74
C ASP A 408 -13.66 -1.36 18.81
N SER A 409 -12.59 -1.77 19.49
CA SER A 409 -11.83 -0.89 20.38
C SER A 409 -11.16 0.23 19.55
N PRO A 410 -11.04 1.48 20.02
CA PRO A 410 -11.50 1.99 21.32
C PRO A 410 -12.94 2.56 21.30
N ILE A 411 -13.69 2.40 20.20
CA ILE A 411 -15.05 2.97 20.06
C ILE A 411 -15.98 2.41 21.13
N LEU A 412 -15.89 1.10 21.37
CA LEU A 412 -16.69 0.41 22.38
C LEU A 412 -16.46 1.02 23.78
N GLU A 413 -15.21 1.24 24.17
CA GLU A 413 -14.81 1.80 25.47
C GLU A 413 -15.24 3.26 25.59
N ILE A 414 -15.10 4.05 24.52
CA ILE A 414 -15.58 5.44 24.46
C ILE A 414 -17.10 5.50 24.71
N ARG A 415 -17.87 4.61 24.08
CA ARG A 415 -19.33 4.54 24.25
C ARG A 415 -19.74 4.07 25.63
N ALA A 416 -19.08 3.04 26.15
CA ALA A 416 -19.32 2.53 27.50
C ALA A 416 -19.07 3.62 28.55
N GLU A 417 -17.98 4.39 28.40
CA GLU A 417 -17.67 5.51 29.27
C GLU A 417 -18.70 6.63 29.14
N ARG A 418 -19.13 6.97 27.92
CA ARG A 418 -20.18 7.98 27.70
C ARG A 418 -21.51 7.58 28.35
N ALA A 419 -21.90 6.30 28.23
CA ALA A 419 -23.09 5.76 28.87
C ALA A 419 -22.97 5.83 30.40
N ARG A 420 -21.82 5.47 30.95
CA ARG A 420 -21.50 5.60 32.38
C ARG A 420 -21.64 7.04 32.88
N LEU A 421 -21.05 8.01 32.18
CA LEU A 421 -21.15 9.45 32.52
C LEU A 421 -22.60 9.98 32.44
N SER A 422 -23.43 9.35 31.60
CA SER A 422 -24.84 9.73 31.44
C SER A 422 -25.76 9.04 32.43
N SER A 423 -25.29 8.00 33.13
CA SER A 423 -26.11 7.22 34.06
C SER A 423 -26.58 8.06 35.26
N PRO A 424 -27.82 7.87 35.74
CA PRO A 424 -28.32 8.55 36.93
C PRO A 424 -27.43 8.32 38.16
N GLN A 425 -26.95 7.09 38.34
CA GLN A 425 -26.10 6.69 39.48
C GLN A 425 -24.78 7.47 39.49
N PHE A 426 -24.13 7.60 38.33
CA PHE A 426 -22.90 8.39 38.24
C PHE A 426 -23.18 9.89 38.47
N ARG A 427 -24.25 10.43 37.88
CA ARG A 427 -24.60 11.85 38.05
C ARG A 427 -24.90 12.21 39.51
N GLN A 428 -25.48 11.29 40.28
CA GLN A 428 -25.76 11.48 41.70
C GLN A 428 -24.50 11.41 42.58
N SER A 429 -23.49 10.64 42.16
CA SER A 429 -22.23 10.46 42.90
C SER A 429 -21.10 11.37 42.40
N TRP A 430 -21.36 12.20 41.38
CA TRP A 430 -20.37 13.08 40.79
C TRP A 430 -20.12 14.31 41.66
N ASN A 431 -18.88 14.44 42.16
CA ASN A 431 -18.45 15.56 43.01
C ASN A 431 -17.84 16.75 42.25
N GLY A 432 -17.72 16.65 40.91
CA GLY A 432 -17.17 17.73 40.08
C GLY A 432 -18.23 18.70 39.55
N THR A 433 -17.83 19.63 38.71
CA THR A 433 -18.76 20.62 38.13
C THR A 433 -19.58 20.05 36.97
N ARG A 434 -20.75 20.65 36.68
CA ARG A 434 -21.52 20.33 35.46
C ARG A 434 -20.73 20.62 34.18
N LEU A 435 -19.88 21.64 34.21
CA LEU A 435 -19.03 22.04 33.09
C LEU A 435 -18.00 20.94 32.76
N GLU A 436 -17.33 20.38 33.77
CA GLU A 436 -16.39 19.25 33.61
C GLU A 436 -17.07 18.01 33.03
N LEU A 437 -18.30 17.69 33.48
CA LEU A 437 -19.06 16.55 32.96
C LEU A 437 -19.47 16.77 31.49
N SER A 438 -19.89 17.99 31.16
CA SER A 438 -20.24 18.39 29.78
C SER A 438 -19.01 18.32 28.87
N HIS A 439 -17.86 18.84 29.31
CA HIS A 439 -16.62 18.77 28.55
C HIS A 439 -16.12 17.33 28.38
N SER A 440 -16.21 16.49 29.42
CA SER A 440 -15.88 15.06 29.34
C SER A 440 -16.71 14.34 28.28
N THR A 441 -18.02 14.61 28.26
CA THR A 441 -18.93 14.03 27.26
C THR A 441 -18.63 14.56 25.85
N SER A 442 -18.37 15.87 25.71
CA SER A 442 -17.98 16.47 24.43
C SER A 442 -16.66 15.91 23.89
N CYS A 443 -15.67 15.68 24.76
CA CYS A 443 -14.40 15.04 24.42
C CYS A 443 -14.63 13.62 23.89
N LEU A 444 -15.45 12.79 24.56
CA LEU A 444 -15.77 11.43 24.09
C LEU A 444 -16.49 11.43 22.74
N VAL A 445 -17.43 12.34 22.51
CA VAL A 445 -18.12 12.49 21.21
C VAL A 445 -17.13 12.84 20.10
N THR A 446 -16.18 13.74 20.37
CA THR A 446 -15.15 14.12 19.40
C THR A 446 -14.19 12.96 19.14
N LEU A 447 -13.75 12.22 20.16
CA LEU A 447 -12.90 11.03 19.99
C LEU A 447 -13.60 9.96 19.15
N GLU A 448 -14.86 9.64 19.45
CA GLU A 448 -15.65 8.68 18.67
C GLU A 448 -15.74 9.12 17.20
N ARG A 449 -16.08 10.38 16.95
CA ARG A 449 -16.15 10.94 15.59
C ARG A 449 -14.82 10.82 14.87
N ASN A 450 -13.73 11.19 15.54
CA ASN A 450 -12.39 11.15 14.98
C ASN A 450 -12.06 9.74 14.50
N TYR A 451 -12.15 8.73 15.38
CA TYR A 451 -11.88 7.33 15.02
C TYR A 451 -12.76 6.82 13.87
N LEU A 452 -14.06 7.11 13.88
CA LEU A 452 -14.98 6.68 12.82
C LEU A 452 -14.77 7.41 11.48
N SER A 453 -14.22 8.63 11.50
CA SER A 453 -14.02 9.44 10.28
C SER A 453 -12.72 9.16 9.55
N THR A 454 -11.69 8.64 10.23
CA THR A 454 -10.34 8.48 9.66
C THR A 454 -10.23 7.44 8.55
N ASN A 455 -11.28 6.63 8.30
CA ASN A 455 -11.24 5.48 7.39
C ASN A 455 -10.01 4.57 7.58
N SER A 456 -9.40 4.59 8.76
CA SER A 456 -8.18 3.83 9.04
C SER A 456 -8.03 3.57 10.52
N TYR A 457 -7.62 2.34 10.83
CA TYR A 457 -7.40 1.89 12.20
C TYR A 457 -5.97 2.15 12.64
N ILE A 458 -5.82 3.11 13.57
CA ILE A 458 -4.50 3.50 14.11
C ILE A 458 -4.18 2.87 15.46
N ASN A 459 -5.17 2.26 16.13
CA ASN A 459 -5.00 1.74 17.48
C ASN A 459 -4.46 0.30 17.48
N LEU A 460 -3.21 0.15 17.01
CA LEU A 460 -2.56 -1.15 16.96
C LEU A 460 -1.77 -1.45 18.25
N PRO A 461 -1.96 -2.65 18.84
CA PRO A 461 -1.08 -3.14 19.90
C PRO A 461 0.40 -3.15 19.47
N LYS A 462 1.29 -2.91 20.43
CA LYS A 462 2.74 -2.84 20.17
C LYS A 462 3.32 -4.16 19.62
N ASP A 463 2.84 -5.29 20.10
CA ASP A 463 3.23 -6.61 19.61
C ASP A 463 2.80 -6.81 18.16
N MET A 464 1.61 -6.33 17.78
CA MET A 464 1.13 -6.35 16.40
C MET A 464 2.00 -5.47 15.49
N LEU A 465 2.29 -4.23 15.91
CA LEU A 465 3.20 -3.36 15.17
C LEU A 465 4.60 -4.00 15.04
N SER A 466 5.07 -4.70 16.07
CA SER A 466 6.35 -5.42 16.05
C SER A 466 6.35 -6.56 15.01
N LYS A 467 5.27 -7.34 14.93
CA LYS A 467 5.10 -8.35 13.87
C LYS A 467 5.11 -7.74 12.47
N MET A 468 4.48 -6.57 12.30
CA MET A 468 4.47 -5.84 11.02
C MET A 468 5.85 -5.29 10.61
N MET A 469 6.78 -5.11 11.57
CA MET A 469 8.18 -4.76 11.25
C MET A 469 9.00 -5.95 10.71
N GLY A 470 8.51 -7.18 10.88
CA GLY A 470 9.15 -8.37 10.32
C GLY A 470 9.11 -8.45 8.79
N GLU A 471 9.85 -9.41 8.24
CA GLU A 471 9.94 -9.66 6.79
C GLU A 471 8.84 -10.59 6.25
N GLU A 472 7.82 -10.90 7.04
CA GLU A 472 6.69 -11.70 6.55
C GLU A 472 5.92 -10.95 5.46
N ARG A 473 5.49 -11.70 4.43
CA ARG A 473 4.79 -11.13 3.27
C ARG A 473 3.49 -10.44 3.67
N GLU A 474 2.74 -11.04 4.60
CA GLU A 474 1.50 -10.47 5.16
C GLU A 474 1.77 -9.17 5.93
N SER A 475 2.83 -9.14 6.75
CA SER A 475 3.30 -7.95 7.46
C SER A 475 3.63 -6.78 6.54
N THR A 476 4.12 -7.05 5.32
CA THR A 476 4.43 -5.99 4.34
C THR A 476 3.18 -5.31 3.80
N ALA A 477 2.13 -6.08 3.45
CA ALA A 477 0.88 -5.51 2.96
C ALA A 477 0.15 -4.70 4.05
N LEU A 478 0.09 -5.24 5.29
CA LEU A 478 -0.45 -4.51 6.45
C LEU A 478 0.28 -3.19 6.68
N ARG A 479 1.61 -3.22 6.56
CA ARG A 479 2.46 -2.05 6.77
C ARG A 479 2.25 -0.99 5.70
N GLU A 480 2.17 -1.38 4.43
CA GLU A 480 1.87 -0.47 3.32
C GLU A 480 0.49 0.18 3.49
N ALA A 481 -0.51 -0.59 3.92
CA ALA A 481 -1.84 -0.09 4.24
C ALA A 481 -1.81 0.94 5.38
N TYR A 482 -1.17 0.58 6.50
CA TYR A 482 -1.09 1.41 7.70
C TYR A 482 -0.36 2.74 7.46
N CYS A 483 0.67 2.71 6.62
CA CYS A 483 1.46 3.88 6.23
C CYS A 483 1.02 4.52 4.91
N SER A 484 -0.17 4.20 4.42
CA SER A 484 -0.71 4.79 3.20
C SER A 484 -0.92 6.30 3.34
N GLN A 485 -0.77 7.02 2.23
CA GLN A 485 -1.00 8.47 2.17
C GLN A 485 -2.46 8.83 2.48
N SER A 486 -3.41 7.97 2.13
CA SER A 486 -4.82 8.11 2.48
C SER A 486 -5.01 8.17 3.99
N THR A 487 -4.37 7.27 4.74
CA THR A 487 -4.41 7.28 6.20
C THR A 487 -3.76 8.53 6.78
N SER A 488 -2.60 8.97 6.25
CA SER A 488 -1.94 10.19 6.73
C SER A 488 -2.83 11.43 6.55
N LYS A 489 -3.40 11.62 5.36
CA LYS A 489 -4.31 12.75 5.08
C LYS A 489 -5.54 12.74 5.98
N ALA A 490 -6.09 11.54 6.23
CA ALA A 490 -7.25 11.40 7.10
C ALA A 490 -6.94 11.81 8.55
N LEU A 491 -5.71 11.56 9.03
CA LEU A 491 -5.26 11.95 10.37
C LEU A 491 -4.92 13.44 10.47
N GLU A 492 -4.29 14.02 9.44
CA GLU A 492 -3.97 15.46 9.38
C GLU A 492 -5.23 16.34 9.43
N ALA A 493 -6.35 15.85 8.88
CA ALA A 493 -7.63 16.54 8.92
C ALA A 493 -8.27 16.56 10.33
N LEU A 494 -7.76 15.79 11.28
CA LEU A 494 -8.28 15.72 12.65
C LEU A 494 -7.53 16.67 13.59
N SER A 495 -8.30 17.37 14.42
CA SER A 495 -7.75 18.34 15.37
C SER A 495 -7.18 17.68 16.63
N ASP A 496 -5.97 18.08 17.04
CA ASP A 496 -5.33 17.67 18.30
C ASP A 496 -6.02 18.25 19.56
N THR A 497 -6.90 19.24 19.39
CA THR A 497 -7.51 19.98 20.50
C THR A 497 -8.74 19.29 21.12
N ALA A 498 -9.06 18.07 20.69
CA ALA A 498 -10.30 17.38 21.06
C ALA A 498 -10.58 17.26 22.57
N CYS A 499 -9.55 17.29 23.43
CA CYS A 499 -9.70 17.15 24.89
C CYS A 499 -8.68 17.99 25.67
N LEU A 500 -9.16 19.01 26.41
CA LEU A 500 -8.36 19.79 27.36
C LEU A 500 -8.09 18.98 28.65
N PRO A 501 -6.82 18.73 29.04
CA PRO A 501 -6.49 17.83 30.15
C PRO A 501 -7.04 18.24 31.53
N SER A 502 -7.29 19.53 31.75
CA SER A 502 -7.69 20.08 33.04
C SER A 502 -9.18 19.89 33.37
N LEU A 503 -10.00 19.38 32.44
CA LEU A 503 -11.47 19.40 32.55
C LEU A 503 -12.12 18.03 32.29
N THR A 504 -11.37 16.91 32.40
CA THR A 504 -11.87 15.57 32.10
C THR A 504 -11.71 14.57 33.26
N THR A 505 -12.56 13.55 33.32
CA THR A 505 -12.37 12.41 34.25
C THR A 505 -11.09 11.63 33.94
N SER A 506 -10.60 10.83 34.89
CA SER A 506 -9.38 10.02 34.72
C SER A 506 -9.47 9.07 33.51
N LYS A 507 -10.62 8.39 33.32
CA LYS A 507 -10.82 7.45 32.21
C LYS A 507 -10.94 8.15 30.85
N VAL A 508 -11.58 9.31 30.79
CA VAL A 508 -11.63 10.14 29.56
C VAL A 508 -10.23 10.62 29.19
N LEU A 509 -9.42 11.02 30.18
CA LEU A 509 -8.04 11.41 29.97
C LEU A 509 -7.17 10.25 29.47
N GLU A 510 -7.41 9.03 29.96
CA GLU A 510 -6.75 7.80 29.50
C GLU A 510 -7.03 7.55 28.02
N LEU A 511 -8.30 7.53 27.61
CA LEU A 511 -8.69 7.35 26.19
C LEU A 511 -8.13 8.44 25.27
N ALA A 512 -8.12 9.69 25.74
CA ALA A 512 -7.52 10.80 24.98
C ALA A 512 -6.00 10.66 24.85
N LYS A 513 -5.32 10.15 25.90
CA LYS A 513 -3.88 9.86 25.86
C LYS A 513 -3.58 8.69 24.93
N GLU A 514 -4.39 7.65 24.95
CA GLU A 514 -4.27 6.50 24.05
C GLU A 514 -4.38 6.93 22.59
N TYR A 515 -5.40 7.72 22.23
CA TYR A 515 -5.54 8.25 20.87
C TYR A 515 -4.29 9.02 20.40
N ARG A 516 -3.79 9.95 21.23
CA ARG A 516 -2.56 10.70 20.92
C ARG A 516 -1.35 9.78 20.81
N ALA A 517 -1.25 8.77 21.67
CA ALA A 517 -0.19 7.78 21.63
C ALA A 517 -0.24 6.97 20.34
N SER A 518 -1.40 6.41 19.96
CA SER A 518 -1.59 5.66 18.71
C SER A 518 -1.24 6.49 17.47
N ARG A 519 -1.69 7.75 17.42
CA ARG A 519 -1.35 8.69 16.34
C ARG A 519 0.16 8.90 16.24
N ARG A 520 0.81 9.25 17.35
CA ARG A 520 2.28 9.46 17.40
C ARG A 520 3.04 8.19 17.05
N THR A 521 2.62 7.04 17.57
CA THR A 521 3.21 5.74 17.26
C THR A 521 3.12 5.45 15.76
N ARG A 522 1.99 5.76 15.12
CA ARG A 522 1.88 5.65 13.66
C ARG A 522 2.83 6.59 12.94
N GLU A 523 2.84 7.89 13.27
CA GLU A 523 3.71 8.88 12.63
C GLU A 523 5.17 8.42 12.69
N VAL A 524 5.66 8.07 13.87
CA VAL A 524 7.03 7.57 14.06
C VAL A 524 7.26 6.27 13.29
N TYR A 525 6.35 5.30 13.38
CA TYR A 525 6.45 4.04 12.65
C TYR A 525 6.55 4.30 11.14
N CYS A 526 5.61 5.06 10.58
CA CYS A 526 5.55 5.31 9.15
C CYS A 526 6.67 6.21 8.63
N ASP A 527 7.20 7.13 9.44
CA ASP A 527 8.40 7.89 9.11
C ASP A 527 9.63 6.98 9.01
N LEU A 528 9.79 6.03 9.96
CA LEU A 528 10.84 5.01 9.90
C LEU A 528 10.74 4.15 8.62
N PHE A 529 9.53 3.95 8.07
CA PHE A 529 9.31 3.23 6.81
C PHE A 529 9.41 4.09 5.55
N GLY A 530 9.00 5.36 5.62
CA GLY A 530 8.95 6.28 4.48
C GLY A 530 10.33 6.68 3.98
N GLN A 531 11.34 6.73 4.86
CA GLN A 531 12.74 7.00 4.48
C GLN A 531 13.43 5.72 3.95
N ARG A 532 13.15 5.39 2.69
CA ARG A 532 13.52 4.17 1.93
C ARG A 532 15.01 3.77 1.83
N SER A 533 15.92 4.16 2.71
CA SER A 533 17.32 3.68 2.60
C SER A 533 18.13 3.53 3.91
N TYR A 534 17.81 4.26 4.99
CA TYR A 534 18.60 4.21 6.23
C TYR A 534 17.78 3.79 7.47
N GLN A 535 16.47 4.11 7.50
CA GLN A 535 15.60 3.83 8.65
C GLN A 535 14.82 2.52 8.53
N TRP A 536 14.62 1.99 7.32
CA TRP A 536 14.02 0.66 7.16
C TRP A 536 14.87 -0.43 7.81
N ASN A 537 16.20 -0.34 7.68
CA ASN A 537 17.14 -1.18 8.43
C ASN A 537 16.91 -1.02 9.93
N CYS A 538 16.58 0.18 10.42
CA CYS A 538 16.40 0.45 11.84
C CYS A 538 15.27 -0.36 12.48
N ALA A 539 14.11 -0.46 11.83
CA ALA A 539 12.99 -1.23 12.35
C ALA A 539 13.36 -2.71 12.50
N GLN A 540 14.05 -3.27 11.49
CA GLN A 540 14.56 -4.64 11.54
C GLN A 540 15.64 -4.81 12.62
N SER A 541 16.57 -3.86 12.72
CA SER A 541 17.62 -3.80 13.74
C SER A 541 17.05 -3.81 15.14
N LEU A 542 16.10 -2.91 15.41
CA LEU A 542 15.41 -2.80 16.70
C LEU A 542 14.57 -4.04 17.00
N GLY A 543 13.92 -4.63 16.00
CA GLY A 543 13.26 -5.93 16.10
C GLY A 543 14.21 -7.04 16.52
N SER A 544 15.36 -7.14 15.87
CA SER A 544 16.37 -8.18 16.13
C SER A 544 16.98 -8.12 17.54
N MET A 545 17.00 -6.93 18.14
CA MET A 545 17.48 -6.71 19.51
C MET A 545 16.38 -6.84 20.57
N ASN A 546 15.15 -7.18 20.19
CA ASN A 546 13.97 -7.10 21.06
C ASN A 546 13.80 -5.69 21.69
N LYS A 547 14.19 -4.65 20.94
CA LYS A 547 14.13 -3.23 21.31
C LYS A 547 13.13 -2.46 20.46
N THR A 548 12.06 -3.12 20.03
CA THR A 548 10.98 -2.49 19.26
C THR A 548 10.36 -1.31 19.99
N SER A 549 10.36 -1.30 21.34
CA SER A 549 9.97 -0.12 22.15
C SER A 549 10.65 1.13 21.67
N TRP A 550 11.96 1.08 21.42
CA TRP A 550 12.73 2.26 21.09
C TRP A 550 12.26 2.88 19.77
N ALA A 551 11.76 2.06 18.84
CA ALA A 551 11.18 2.53 17.57
C ALA A 551 9.90 3.34 17.80
N PHE A 552 9.10 3.00 18.82
CA PHE A 552 7.77 3.59 19.04
C PHE A 552 7.76 4.69 20.10
N THR A 553 8.57 4.54 21.15
CA THR A 553 8.64 5.45 22.29
C THR A 553 9.81 6.42 22.19
N GLY A 554 10.63 6.28 21.14
CA GLY A 554 11.93 6.95 21.02
C GLY A 554 13.01 6.31 21.90
N ARG A 555 14.22 6.86 21.82
CA ARG A 555 15.37 6.43 22.64
C ARG A 555 15.00 6.53 24.13
N PRO A 556 15.29 5.51 24.96
CA PRO A 556 15.15 5.65 26.40
C PRO A 556 16.16 6.68 26.95
N LYS A 557 16.09 6.98 28.24
CA LYS A 557 17.08 7.83 28.91
C LYS A 557 18.50 7.34 28.56
N THR A 558 19.43 8.26 28.33
CA THR A 558 20.77 7.93 27.80
C THR A 558 21.44 6.81 28.59
N THR A 559 21.40 6.85 29.92
CA THR A 559 21.98 5.80 30.77
C THR A 559 21.38 4.41 30.52
N VAL A 560 20.05 4.32 30.43
CA VAL A 560 19.32 3.08 30.12
C VAL A 560 19.63 2.61 28.70
N PHE A 561 19.67 3.54 27.75
CA PHE A 561 20.01 3.27 26.35
C PHE A 561 21.41 2.65 26.23
N LEU A 562 22.43 3.27 26.84
CA LEU A 562 23.80 2.79 26.80
C LEU A 562 23.93 1.40 27.43
N ALA A 563 23.33 1.17 28.60
CA ALA A 563 23.39 -0.11 29.29
C ALA A 563 22.74 -1.25 28.49
N GLU A 564 21.56 -0.99 27.93
CA GLU A 564 20.84 -1.96 27.09
C GLU A 564 21.59 -2.25 25.78
N LEU A 565 22.21 -1.23 25.18
CA LEU A 565 23.00 -1.39 23.97
C LEU A 565 24.33 -2.10 24.25
N ASP A 566 24.97 -1.85 25.39
CA ASP A 566 26.17 -2.58 25.82
C ASP A 566 25.87 -4.06 25.99
N THR A 567 24.74 -4.38 26.64
CA THR A 567 24.27 -5.76 26.79
C THR A 567 24.07 -6.43 25.43
N ALA A 568 23.40 -5.75 24.49
CA ALA A 568 23.19 -6.26 23.13
C ALA A 568 24.52 -6.45 22.35
N LEU A 569 25.48 -5.54 22.52
CA LEU A 569 26.82 -5.68 21.96
C LEU A 569 27.57 -6.89 22.52
N GLU A 570 27.51 -7.13 23.84
CA GLU A 570 28.16 -8.28 24.47
C GLU A 570 27.49 -9.61 24.08
N GLU A 571 26.15 -9.64 23.94
CA GLU A 571 25.45 -10.80 23.37
C GLU A 571 25.85 -11.08 21.92
N LEU A 572 25.99 -10.02 21.12
CA LEU A 572 26.46 -10.16 19.73
C LEU A 572 27.87 -10.74 19.69
N LYS A 573 28.79 -10.25 20.53
CA LYS A 573 30.15 -10.78 20.65
C LYS A 573 30.16 -12.26 21.06
N LYS A 574 29.27 -12.68 21.96
CA LYS A 574 29.11 -14.09 22.36
C LYS A 574 28.61 -14.97 21.19
N LYS A 575 27.66 -14.47 20.40
CA LYS A 575 27.08 -15.15 19.23
C LYS A 575 27.99 -15.19 18.00
N LEU A 576 29.06 -14.38 17.98
CA LEU A 576 29.99 -14.25 16.85
C LEU A 576 31.00 -15.42 16.70
N SER A 577 30.80 -16.54 17.41
CA SER A 577 31.53 -17.77 17.12
C SER A 577 31.15 -18.27 15.71
N LEU A 578 32.15 -18.50 14.86
CA LEU A 578 31.96 -18.83 13.44
C LEU A 578 31.17 -20.15 13.23
N GLU A 579 31.11 -20.99 14.26
CA GLU A 579 30.55 -22.35 14.23
C GLU A 579 29.02 -22.39 14.41
N GLU A 580 28.42 -21.41 15.08
CA GLU A 580 26.96 -21.37 15.33
C GLU A 580 26.15 -20.65 14.23
N VAL A 581 26.79 -19.80 13.42
CA VAL A 581 26.13 -19.04 12.33
C VAL A 581 26.06 -19.87 11.02
N ALA A 582 26.89 -20.90 10.89
CA ALA A 582 27.00 -21.74 9.71
C ALA A 582 25.70 -22.53 9.34
N PRO A 583 24.91 -23.08 10.29
CA PRO A 583 23.69 -23.82 9.96
C PRO A 583 22.56 -22.91 9.43
N SER A 584 22.43 -21.69 9.95
CA SER A 584 21.43 -20.70 9.52
C SER A 584 21.69 -20.17 8.11
N LEU A 585 22.97 -20.16 7.69
CA LEU A 585 23.39 -19.80 6.33
C LEU A 585 23.11 -20.90 5.30
N ASN A 586 22.91 -22.15 5.74
CA ASN A 586 22.73 -23.31 4.87
C ASN A 586 21.25 -23.58 4.47
N ASN A 587 20.29 -22.82 5.04
CA ASN A 587 18.85 -22.99 4.80
C ASN A 587 18.31 -22.22 3.59
N ASN A 588 19.14 -21.44 2.87
CA ASN A 588 18.72 -20.78 1.64
C ASN A 588 18.97 -21.68 0.42
N ASN A 589 17.88 -22.25 -0.12
CA ASN A 589 17.84 -23.21 -1.25
C ASN A 589 18.47 -22.71 -2.57
N ASN A 590 18.93 -21.46 -2.67
CA ASN A 590 19.51 -20.90 -3.90
C ASN A 590 21.03 -21.13 -4.07
N GLN A 591 21.70 -21.80 -3.14
CA GLN A 591 23.17 -21.91 -3.16
C GLN A 591 23.73 -23.16 -3.86
N LYS A 592 22.89 -24.05 -4.39
CA LYS A 592 23.34 -25.29 -5.08
C LYS A 592 24.00 -25.07 -6.46
N GLN A 593 24.05 -23.84 -6.99
CA GLN A 593 24.65 -23.55 -8.31
C GLN A 593 26.03 -22.84 -8.29
N LEU A 594 26.60 -22.53 -7.13
CA LEU A 594 27.88 -21.80 -7.03
C LEU A 594 29.04 -22.68 -6.53
N SER A 595 29.26 -23.81 -7.20
CA SER A 595 30.30 -24.79 -6.84
C SER A 595 31.57 -24.69 -7.71
N SER A 596 32.15 -23.49 -7.91
CA SER A 596 33.43 -23.40 -8.64
C SER A 596 34.45 -22.36 -8.18
N SER A 597 34.28 -21.71 -7.03
CA SER A 597 35.43 -21.08 -6.37
C SER A 597 35.19 -20.83 -4.87
N LYS A 598 36.06 -21.39 -4.03
CA LYS A 598 36.12 -21.11 -2.58
C LYS A 598 36.25 -19.61 -2.27
N SER A 599 36.83 -18.81 -3.18
CA SER A 599 36.97 -17.35 -2.98
C SER A 599 35.66 -16.58 -3.17
N ARG A 600 34.79 -17.01 -4.10
CA ARG A 600 33.47 -16.37 -4.31
C ARG A 600 32.45 -16.79 -3.25
N ALA A 601 32.51 -18.03 -2.79
CA ALA A 601 31.68 -18.49 -1.67
C ALA A 601 32.05 -17.76 -0.37
N LYS A 602 33.36 -17.56 -0.12
CA LYS A 602 33.84 -16.75 1.00
C LYS A 602 33.40 -15.29 0.88
N ALA A 603 33.59 -14.65 -0.27
CA ALA A 603 33.14 -13.27 -0.49
C ALA A 603 31.60 -13.09 -0.39
N ALA A 604 30.80 -14.08 -0.80
CA ALA A 604 29.35 -14.04 -0.65
C ALA A 604 28.91 -14.26 0.81
N ALA A 605 29.61 -15.14 1.55
CA ALA A 605 29.41 -15.33 2.98
C ALA A 605 29.82 -14.08 3.77
N ASP A 606 30.93 -13.44 3.41
CA ASP A 606 31.40 -12.19 4.01
C ASP A 606 30.42 -11.04 3.76
N ARG A 607 29.90 -10.87 2.54
CA ARG A 607 28.83 -9.88 2.24
C ARG A 607 27.51 -10.18 2.95
N SER A 608 27.16 -11.45 3.13
CA SER A 608 25.96 -11.86 3.86
C SER A 608 26.12 -11.58 5.37
N LYS A 609 27.30 -11.84 5.91
CA LYS A 609 27.69 -11.54 7.30
C LYS A 609 27.70 -10.04 7.57
N GLU A 610 28.28 -9.26 6.67
CA GLU A 610 28.30 -7.79 6.68
C GLU A 610 26.88 -7.21 6.63
N LYS A 611 25.99 -7.79 5.81
CA LYS A 611 24.57 -7.41 5.73
C LYS A 611 23.79 -7.75 7.00
N ILE A 612 24.01 -8.93 7.61
CA ILE A 612 23.33 -9.33 8.85
C ILE A 612 23.80 -8.50 10.05
N LEU A 613 25.11 -8.22 10.15
CA LEU A 613 25.67 -7.46 11.27
C LEU A 613 25.39 -5.95 11.15
N GLY A 614 25.49 -5.39 9.95
CA GLY A 614 25.11 -4.00 9.68
C GLY A 614 23.61 -3.72 9.85
N ASN A 615 22.76 -4.75 9.75
CA ASN A 615 21.31 -4.63 9.92
C ASN A 615 20.82 -4.96 11.34
N THR A 616 21.69 -5.22 12.32
CA THR A 616 21.30 -5.58 13.70
C THR A 616 21.74 -4.52 14.71
N VAL A 617 22.76 -4.76 15.55
CA VAL A 617 23.19 -3.80 16.59
C VAL A 617 23.97 -2.63 15.99
N CYS A 618 24.73 -2.90 14.92
CA CYS A 618 25.56 -1.93 14.20
C CYS A 618 24.76 -1.27 13.07
N ALA A 619 23.55 -0.82 13.37
CA ALA A 619 22.68 -0.17 12.41
C ALA A 619 22.86 1.33 12.41
N GLY A 620 22.70 1.92 11.24
CA GLY A 620 22.79 3.35 11.01
C GLY A 620 22.03 4.23 12.02
N CYS A 621 20.82 3.83 12.35
CA CYS A 621 19.98 4.59 13.27
C CYS A 621 20.44 4.55 14.72
N ILE A 622 21.06 3.45 15.17
CA ILE A 622 21.58 3.33 16.54
C ILE A 622 22.77 4.26 16.70
N TRP A 623 23.62 4.33 15.67
CA TRP A 623 24.69 5.32 15.61
C TRP A 623 24.13 6.74 15.65
N LYS A 624 23.09 7.05 14.87
CA LYS A 624 22.41 8.35 14.93
C LYS A 624 21.84 8.68 16.32
N TRP A 625 21.36 7.70 17.08
CA TRP A 625 20.96 7.92 18.48
C TRP A 625 22.13 8.11 19.44
N LEU A 626 23.30 7.56 19.13
CA LEU A 626 24.55 7.75 19.88
C LEU A 626 25.27 9.04 19.51
N THR A 627 25.02 9.61 18.32
CA THR A 627 25.82 10.74 17.85
C THR A 627 24.99 11.92 17.40
N GLY A 628 23.65 11.85 17.48
CA GLY A 628 22.78 12.93 17.04
C GLY A 628 22.96 13.31 15.57
N THR A 629 22.23 14.35 15.18
CA THR A 629 22.32 15.03 13.88
C THR A 629 23.04 16.36 13.97
N SER A 630 23.21 16.89 15.19
CA SER A 630 23.80 18.18 15.45
C SER A 630 24.73 18.13 16.66
N MET A 631 25.64 19.12 16.74
CA MET A 631 26.53 19.29 17.88
C MET A 631 25.76 19.48 19.20
N ASP A 632 24.62 20.18 19.15
CA ASP A 632 23.76 20.40 20.31
C ASP A 632 23.13 19.10 20.80
N GLU A 633 22.64 18.25 19.89
CA GLU A 633 22.12 16.92 20.25
C GLU A 633 23.21 16.03 20.85
N ILE A 634 24.45 16.09 20.34
CA ILE A 634 25.59 15.35 20.93
C ILE A 634 25.86 15.82 22.35
N MET A 635 25.93 17.12 22.56
CA MET A 635 26.16 17.69 23.89
C MET A 635 25.03 17.35 24.86
N GLU A 636 23.77 17.37 24.40
CA GLU A 636 22.62 16.95 25.19
C GLU A 636 22.71 15.46 25.57
N ASN A 637 23.08 14.61 24.61
CA ASN A 637 23.26 13.19 24.85
C ASN A 637 24.34 12.92 25.90
N MET A 638 25.48 13.61 25.81
CA MET A 638 26.56 13.53 26.79
C MET A 638 26.11 13.98 28.19
N ARG A 639 25.35 15.07 28.28
CA ARG A 639 24.81 15.56 29.56
C ARG A 639 23.80 14.60 30.19
N GLY A 640 23.07 13.84 29.36
CA GLY A 640 22.13 12.83 29.83
C GLY A 640 22.77 11.53 30.32
N ALA A 641 24.08 11.35 30.11
CA ALA A 641 24.85 10.20 30.61
C ALA A 641 25.28 10.40 32.06
N SER A 642 25.68 9.31 32.73
CA SER A 642 26.26 9.32 34.08
C SER A 642 27.56 10.13 34.15
N SER A 643 28.37 10.09 33.09
CA SER A 643 29.51 10.99 32.90
C SER A 643 29.86 11.16 31.41
N VAL A 644 30.49 12.30 31.07
CA VAL A 644 30.98 12.57 29.70
C VAL A 644 32.02 11.52 29.28
N SER A 645 32.94 11.17 30.18
CA SER A 645 34.00 10.19 29.89
C SER A 645 33.44 8.78 29.63
N GLU A 646 32.44 8.35 30.40
CA GLU A 646 31.79 7.06 30.20
C GLU A 646 31.03 7.02 28.85
N TYR A 647 30.32 8.10 28.51
CA TYR A 647 29.65 8.23 27.22
C TYR A 647 30.65 8.11 26.06
N VAL A 648 31.74 8.88 26.10
CA VAL A 648 32.76 8.88 25.04
C VAL A 648 33.41 7.51 24.92
N ASN A 649 33.76 6.87 26.04
CA ASN A 649 34.35 5.53 26.04
C ASN A 649 33.39 4.50 25.45
N PHE A 650 32.10 4.59 25.76
CA PHE A 650 31.09 3.73 25.15
C PHE A 650 30.98 3.96 23.64
N VAL A 651 30.88 5.21 23.19
CA VAL A 651 30.76 5.52 21.75
C VAL A 651 32.01 5.05 20.99
N LYS A 652 33.21 5.20 21.57
CA LYS A 652 34.45 4.61 21.04
C LYS A 652 34.35 3.09 20.94
N LYS A 653 33.95 2.41 22.03
CA LYS A 653 33.75 0.95 22.06
C LYS A 653 32.78 0.50 20.99
N TYR A 654 31.64 1.17 20.85
CA TYR A 654 30.62 0.88 19.85
C TYR A 654 31.18 1.05 18.43
N HIS A 655 31.81 2.20 18.15
CA HIS A 655 32.41 2.51 16.85
C HIS A 655 33.44 1.44 16.45
N THR A 656 34.43 1.17 17.32
CA THR A 656 35.45 0.15 17.07
C THR A 656 34.85 -1.24 16.85
N THR A 657 33.87 -1.63 17.68
CA THR A 657 33.19 -2.92 17.54
C THR A 657 32.50 -3.01 16.18
N CYS A 658 31.73 -2.00 15.79
CA CYS A 658 31.00 -2.04 14.53
C CYS A 658 31.93 -1.95 13.30
N THR A 659 32.99 -1.14 13.34
CA THR A 659 34.01 -1.13 12.29
C THR A 659 34.70 -2.50 12.15
N SER A 660 35.03 -3.18 13.26
CA SER A 660 35.61 -4.54 13.21
C SER A 660 34.67 -5.59 12.61
N LEU A 661 33.38 -5.30 12.55
CA LEU A 661 32.34 -6.14 11.97
C LEU A 661 31.95 -5.71 10.54
N GLY A 662 32.69 -4.79 9.93
CA GLY A 662 32.47 -4.33 8.55
C GLY A 662 31.44 -3.21 8.41
N ALA A 663 31.13 -2.46 9.46
CA ALA A 663 30.27 -1.27 9.35
C ALA A 663 31.05 -0.09 8.73
N THR A 664 31.20 -0.12 7.41
CA THR A 664 32.02 0.81 6.62
C THR A 664 31.48 2.25 6.63
N TRP A 665 30.17 2.40 6.84
CA TRP A 665 29.42 3.67 6.80
C TRP A 665 29.64 4.56 8.03
N LEU A 666 30.38 4.10 9.05
CA LEU A 666 30.77 4.88 10.24
C LEU A 666 31.88 5.90 9.97
N GLY A 667 32.36 5.99 8.72
CA GLY A 667 33.34 6.99 8.30
C GLY A 667 34.74 6.74 8.85
N GLY A 668 35.15 5.46 8.96
CA GLY A 668 36.49 4.96 9.35
C GLY A 668 36.97 5.33 10.76
N VAL A 669 38.21 4.94 11.09
CA VAL A 669 38.83 5.18 12.42
C VAL A 669 39.61 6.50 12.39
N PRO A 670 39.43 7.42 13.37
CA PRO A 670 40.26 8.63 13.47
C PRO A 670 41.76 8.29 13.40
N TYR A 671 42.53 9.07 12.65
CA TYR A 671 43.96 8.82 12.40
C TYR A 671 44.83 10.02 12.74
N GLY A 672 45.92 9.80 13.47
CA GLY A 672 46.89 10.83 13.87
C GLY A 672 46.56 11.50 15.21
N ASP A 673 47.53 12.28 15.70
CA ASP A 673 47.47 12.91 17.03
C ASP A 673 46.79 14.28 17.04
N ASP A 674 46.58 14.88 15.86
CA ASP A 674 45.89 16.17 15.74
C ASP A 674 44.38 15.96 15.90
N PRO A 675 43.78 16.41 17.01
CA PRO A 675 42.37 16.14 17.30
C PRO A 675 41.43 17.12 16.58
N ILE A 676 41.97 18.18 15.97
CA ILE A 676 41.24 19.26 15.30
C ILE A 676 41.10 18.93 13.81
N VAL A 677 42.15 18.38 13.20
CA VAL A 677 42.16 18.00 11.78
C VAL A 677 41.47 16.65 11.60
N TRP A 678 40.37 16.62 10.84
CA TRP A 678 39.61 15.39 10.63
C TRP A 678 40.30 14.48 9.60
N ARG A 679 41.08 13.52 10.12
CA ARG A 679 41.74 12.44 9.37
C ARG A 679 41.17 11.09 9.78
N VAL A 680 40.97 10.23 8.81
CA VAL A 680 40.34 8.92 8.99
C VAL A 680 41.10 7.88 8.21
N LYS A 681 41.42 6.76 8.85
CA LYS A 681 41.87 5.55 8.16
C LYS A 681 40.65 4.72 7.73
N ASN A 682 40.49 4.54 6.42
CA ASN A 682 39.44 3.69 5.85
C ASN A 682 39.84 2.20 5.93
N GLU A 683 38.98 1.32 5.42
CA GLU A 683 39.15 -0.14 5.49
C GLU A 683 40.31 -0.67 4.66
N ASP A 684 40.64 0.03 3.57
CA ASP A 684 41.81 -0.24 2.74
C ASP A 684 43.11 0.29 3.36
N GLY A 685 43.02 0.89 4.56
CA GLY A 685 44.15 1.51 5.25
C GLY A 685 44.54 2.88 4.71
N LYS A 686 43.76 3.46 3.80
CA LYS A 686 43.99 4.80 3.24
C LYS A 686 43.60 5.87 4.25
N VAL A 687 44.39 6.94 4.33
CA VAL A 687 44.10 8.10 5.17
C VAL A 687 43.34 9.12 4.35
N LEU A 688 42.06 9.30 4.68
CA LEU A 688 41.19 10.31 4.13
C LEU A 688 41.15 11.52 5.07
N ARG A 689 41.43 12.70 4.53
CA ARG A 689 41.31 13.97 5.23
C ARG A 689 40.08 14.73 4.77
N TYR A 690 39.30 15.24 5.73
CA TYR A 690 38.04 15.93 5.43
C TYR A 690 38.13 17.44 5.63
N ILE A 691 37.74 18.16 4.58
CA ILE A 691 37.88 19.61 4.40
C ILE A 691 36.53 20.26 4.27
N LYS A 692 36.35 21.47 4.82
CA LYS A 692 35.26 22.34 4.38
C LYS A 692 35.63 23.03 3.05
N GLY A 693 34.83 22.80 2.02
CA GLY A 693 34.99 23.47 0.73
C GLY A 693 34.71 24.99 0.83
N PRO A 694 35.20 25.78 -0.14
CA PRO A 694 34.94 27.22 -0.19
C PRO A 694 33.44 27.50 -0.38
N LYS A 695 32.95 28.61 0.19
CA LYS A 695 31.59 29.11 -0.01
C LYS A 695 31.40 29.67 -1.43
N VAL A 696 31.36 28.81 -2.44
CA VAL A 696 31.06 29.18 -3.83
C VAL A 696 29.63 28.75 -4.19
N VAL A 697 28.98 29.54 -5.05
CA VAL A 697 27.53 29.60 -5.35
C VAL A 697 26.84 28.26 -5.65
N TRP A 698 27.58 27.23 -6.08
CA TRP A 698 27.01 25.94 -6.51
C TRP A 698 27.21 24.78 -5.52
N TYR A 699 28.17 24.87 -4.58
CA TYR A 699 28.52 23.74 -3.68
C TYR A 699 28.32 24.01 -2.18
N GLY A 700 28.16 25.26 -1.73
CA GLY A 700 27.92 25.60 -0.31
C GLY A 700 29.01 25.08 0.64
N ASP A 701 28.73 24.99 1.95
CA ASP A 701 29.64 24.44 2.98
C ASP A 701 29.82 22.90 2.85
N ALA A 702 29.99 22.37 1.63
CA ALA A 702 30.20 20.96 1.38
C ALA A 702 31.54 20.49 1.99
N VAL A 703 31.54 19.31 2.60
CA VAL A 703 32.76 18.68 3.09
C VAL A 703 33.32 17.76 2.01
N HIS A 704 34.60 17.90 1.70
CA HIS A 704 35.34 17.09 0.74
C HIS A 704 36.20 16.07 1.48
N ALA A 705 36.30 14.83 1.00
CA ALA A 705 37.30 13.89 1.49
C ALA A 705 38.43 13.79 0.48
N VAL A 706 39.67 13.86 0.96
CA VAL A 706 40.87 13.80 0.14
C VAL A 706 41.72 12.64 0.61
N ASP A 707 42.04 11.74 -0.31
CA ASP A 707 43.03 10.69 -0.09
C ASP A 707 44.41 11.36 0.02
N GLU A 708 45.01 11.38 1.22
CA GLU A 708 46.28 12.08 1.45
C GLU A 708 47.44 11.51 0.62
N ALA A 709 47.35 10.24 0.21
CA ALA A 709 48.38 9.58 -0.58
C ALA A 709 48.30 9.97 -2.06
N THR A 710 47.09 10.01 -2.63
CA THR A 710 46.90 10.26 -4.07
C THR A 710 46.60 11.73 -4.38
N GLY A 711 46.05 12.46 -3.42
CA GLY A 711 45.45 13.79 -3.62
C GLY A 711 44.08 13.73 -4.29
N GLU A 712 43.51 12.54 -4.47
CA GLU A 712 42.22 12.37 -5.11
C GLU A 712 41.10 12.92 -4.23
N VAL A 713 40.38 13.92 -4.76
CA VAL A 713 39.25 14.55 -4.09
C VAL A 713 37.99 13.78 -4.44
N THR A 714 37.38 13.13 -3.45
CA THR A 714 36.03 12.59 -3.60
C THR A 714 35.03 13.64 -3.15
N ILE A 715 34.29 14.23 -4.11
CA ILE A 715 33.24 15.20 -3.82
C ILE A 715 32.02 14.45 -3.30
N TYR A 716 31.73 14.59 -2.00
CA TYR A 716 30.45 14.19 -1.44
C TYR A 716 29.39 15.25 -1.82
N GLN A 717 28.77 15.10 -3.01
CA GLN A 717 27.74 16.02 -3.49
C GLN A 717 26.47 16.00 -2.62
N ARG A 718 25.78 17.15 -2.56
CA ARG A 718 24.56 17.42 -1.77
C ARG A 718 23.36 16.76 -2.45
N HIS A 719 23.41 15.45 -2.68
CA HIS A 719 22.22 14.73 -3.11
C HIS A 719 21.20 14.76 -1.97
N ARG A 720 20.08 15.43 -2.25
CA ARG A 720 18.91 15.54 -1.38
C ARG A 720 18.45 14.13 -1.03
N GLY A 721 18.71 13.72 0.21
CA GLY A 721 18.33 12.41 0.74
C GLY A 721 19.41 11.35 0.48
N ASN A 722 20.06 10.94 1.57
CA ASN A 722 20.99 9.81 1.70
C ASN A 722 22.48 10.20 1.64
N ARG A 723 23.05 10.55 2.80
CA ARG A 723 24.50 10.52 3.01
C ARG A 723 24.87 9.70 4.25
N PRO A 724 25.78 8.73 4.13
CA PRO A 724 26.56 8.23 5.27
C PRO A 724 27.59 9.29 5.68
N GLY A 725 27.59 9.71 6.95
CA GLY A 725 28.71 10.45 7.56
C GLY A 725 28.63 11.98 7.64
N LEU A 726 27.65 12.65 7.00
CA LEU A 726 27.49 14.12 7.09
C LEU A 726 26.22 14.58 7.82
N ASP A 727 25.14 13.80 7.81
CA ASP A 727 23.92 14.06 8.61
C ASP A 727 23.86 13.21 9.90
N VAL A 728 24.92 12.45 10.18
CA VAL A 728 25.03 11.57 11.35
C VAL A 728 26.32 11.94 12.07
N GLY A 729 26.26 12.29 13.35
CA GLY A 729 27.47 12.64 14.10
C GLY A 729 28.53 11.55 13.95
N SER A 730 29.74 11.92 13.56
CA SER A 730 30.87 10.99 13.51
C SER A 730 31.53 10.87 14.89
N LEU A 731 32.41 9.89 15.08
CA LEU A 731 33.20 9.78 16.32
C LEU A 731 33.99 11.08 16.58
N TRP A 732 34.41 11.77 15.52
CA TRP A 732 35.04 13.09 15.61
C TRP A 732 34.13 14.14 16.24
N HIS A 733 32.85 14.22 15.88
CA HIS A 733 31.92 15.19 16.48
C HIS A 733 31.72 14.93 17.98
N VAL A 734 31.73 13.65 18.38
CA VAL A 734 31.67 13.23 19.79
C VAL A 734 32.94 13.66 20.53
N LEU A 735 34.12 13.49 19.94
CA LEU A 735 35.38 13.95 20.54
C LEU A 735 35.48 15.48 20.59
N GLN A 736 34.98 16.17 19.57
CA GLN A 736 34.90 17.62 19.54
C GLN A 736 33.95 18.14 20.63
N ALA A 737 32.78 17.52 20.81
CA ALA A 737 31.83 17.89 21.84
C ALA A 737 32.39 17.66 23.26
N GLN A 738 33.17 16.60 23.47
CA GLN A 738 33.90 16.40 24.71
C GLN A 738 34.84 17.57 25.00
N ARG A 739 35.71 17.96 24.05
CA ARG A 739 36.62 19.09 24.21
C ARG A 739 35.89 20.40 24.46
N GLY A 740 34.78 20.62 23.76
CA GLY A 740 33.92 21.78 23.98
C GLY A 740 33.31 21.82 25.39
N LEU A 741 32.88 20.67 25.93
CA LEU A 741 32.41 20.59 27.31
C LEU A 741 33.53 20.84 28.31
N ASP A 742 34.74 20.32 28.08
CA ASP A 742 35.91 20.55 28.92
C ASP A 742 36.32 22.04 28.93
N ALA A 743 36.39 22.67 27.75
CA ALA A 743 36.65 24.10 27.61
C ALA A 743 35.56 24.96 28.25
N LYS A 744 34.30 24.54 28.15
CA LYS A 744 33.17 25.22 28.80
C LYS A 744 33.24 25.11 30.32
N ALA A 745 33.64 23.96 30.87
CA ALA A 745 33.87 23.79 32.30
C ALA A 745 34.99 24.70 32.82
N GLN A 746 35.95 25.05 31.96
CA GLN A 746 37.05 25.99 32.24
C GLN A 746 36.69 27.46 31.95
N GLY A 747 35.48 27.75 31.46
CA GLY A 747 35.06 29.11 31.09
C GLY A 747 35.70 29.66 29.80
N ARG A 748 36.35 28.80 28.99
CA ARG A 748 37.11 29.17 27.78
C ARG A 748 36.48 28.65 26.49
N PHE A 749 35.16 28.41 26.48
CA PHE A 749 34.49 27.79 25.33
C PHE A 749 34.62 28.59 24.02
N GLU A 750 34.40 29.90 24.06
CA GLU A 750 34.48 30.74 22.85
C GLU A 750 35.93 30.89 22.37
N GLU A 751 36.88 30.93 23.29
CA GLU A 751 38.32 30.99 22.98
C GLU A 751 38.78 29.69 22.32
N TRP A 752 38.48 28.54 22.92
CA TRP A 752 38.76 27.23 22.33
C TRP A 752 38.13 27.07 20.94
N LYS A 753 36.90 27.55 20.75
CA LYS A 753 36.20 27.46 19.47
C LYS A 753 36.88 28.31 18.40
N ALA A 754 37.37 29.50 18.76
CA ALA A 754 38.14 30.36 17.87
C ALA A 754 39.50 29.73 17.52
N GLU A 755 40.22 29.20 18.53
CA GLU A 755 41.48 28.47 18.34
C GLU A 755 41.31 27.25 17.44
N GLU A 756 40.24 26.46 17.64
CA GLU A 756 39.95 25.29 16.82
C GLU A 756 39.63 25.67 15.36
N GLU A 757 38.89 26.76 15.15
CA GLU A 757 38.58 27.27 13.81
C GLU A 757 39.83 27.80 13.10
N GLU A 758 40.70 28.51 13.82
CA GLU A 758 41.95 29.04 13.31
C GLU A 758 42.94 27.93 12.96
N HIS A 759 43.22 27.01 13.90
CA HIS A 759 44.08 25.85 13.67
C HIS A 759 43.60 25.01 12.48
N ARG A 760 42.28 24.82 12.36
CA ARG A 760 41.71 24.11 11.21
C ARG A 760 41.97 24.85 9.90
N LYS A 761 41.73 26.17 9.85
CA LYS A 761 42.00 26.99 8.65
C LYS A 761 43.47 26.92 8.25
N GLU A 762 44.39 26.96 9.21
CA GLU A 762 45.83 26.86 8.97
C GLU A 762 46.23 25.49 8.45
N ALA A 763 45.80 24.43 9.14
CA ALA A 763 46.10 23.07 8.74
C ALA A 763 45.53 22.76 7.36
N ASP A 764 44.34 23.27 7.05
CA ASP A 764 43.67 23.08 5.77
C ASP A 764 44.47 23.80 4.66
N LYS A 765 44.82 25.08 4.84
CA LYS A 765 45.68 25.83 3.89
C LYS A 765 47.02 25.15 3.60
N ALA A 766 47.56 24.38 4.54
CA ALA A 766 48.83 23.68 4.36
C ALA A 766 48.76 22.52 3.34
N VAL A 767 47.56 22.03 3.01
CA VAL A 767 47.36 20.80 2.23
C VAL A 767 46.52 21.03 0.97
N TRP A 768 45.88 22.19 0.82
CA TRP A 768 45.12 22.54 -0.38
C TRP A 768 44.99 24.06 -0.59
N THR A 769 44.89 24.44 -1.85
CA THR A 769 44.56 25.79 -2.31
C THR A 769 43.22 25.79 -3.02
N VAL A 770 42.50 26.91 -2.95
CA VAL A 770 41.33 27.15 -3.81
C VAL A 770 41.83 27.86 -5.06
N ASP A 771 41.56 27.31 -6.24
CA ASP A 771 41.81 28.04 -7.48
C ASP A 771 40.81 29.21 -7.55
N GLU A 772 41.33 30.43 -7.44
CA GLU A 772 40.54 31.66 -7.42
C GLU A 772 39.73 31.89 -8.72
N ARG A 773 40.07 31.22 -9.83
CA ARG A 773 39.38 31.38 -11.12
C ARG A 773 38.22 30.40 -11.32
N SER A 774 38.41 29.14 -10.94
CA SER A 774 37.42 28.08 -11.14
C SER A 774 36.56 27.86 -9.89
N GLY A 775 37.06 28.23 -8.71
CA GLY A 775 36.48 27.84 -7.43
C GLY A 775 36.76 26.38 -7.08
N ASP A 776 37.55 25.67 -7.88
CA ASP A 776 37.90 24.27 -7.66
C ASP A 776 38.99 24.14 -6.57
N LEU A 777 38.96 23.01 -5.87
CA LEU A 777 39.96 22.65 -4.86
C LEU A 777 41.15 21.98 -5.52
N GLU A 778 42.34 22.54 -5.33
CA GLU A 778 43.60 21.95 -5.78
C GLU A 778 44.38 21.41 -4.58
N TYR A 779 44.68 20.11 -4.59
CA TYR A 779 45.47 19.47 -3.54
C TYR A 779 46.94 19.90 -3.67
N ILE A 780 47.48 20.53 -2.61
CA ILE A 780 48.90 20.85 -2.53
C ILE A 780 49.58 19.57 -2.06
N ARG A 781 50.08 18.77 -3.01
CA ARG A 781 50.86 17.58 -2.67
C ARG A 781 52.03 18.01 -1.77
N PRO A 782 52.14 17.51 -0.52
CA PRO A 782 53.25 17.89 0.35
C PRO A 782 54.55 17.54 -0.36
N LYS A 783 55.46 18.50 -0.52
CA LYS A 783 56.78 18.28 -1.16
C LYS A 783 57.61 17.18 -0.47
N ASN A 784 57.22 16.77 0.74
CA ASN A 784 57.87 15.76 1.57
C ASN A 784 57.01 14.51 1.87
N GLY A 785 55.99 14.22 1.05
CA GLY A 785 55.12 13.06 1.26
C GLY A 785 55.90 11.73 1.41
N LEU A 786 55.70 11.07 2.57
CA LEU A 786 56.15 9.71 2.95
C LEU A 786 57.60 9.48 3.44
N GLN A 787 58.33 10.49 3.90
CA GLN A 787 59.60 10.23 4.64
C GLN A 787 59.46 10.24 6.18
N GLY A 788 58.31 10.64 6.73
CA GLY A 788 58.13 10.78 8.19
C GLY A 788 57.86 9.49 8.98
N GLU A 789 57.16 8.50 8.42
CA GLU A 789 56.63 7.36 9.21
C GLU A 789 57.49 6.09 9.17
N LYS A 790 58.68 6.10 8.55
CA LYS A 790 59.62 4.97 8.65
C LYS A 790 60.42 4.93 9.96
N LYS A 791 60.18 5.86 10.90
CA LYS A 791 60.90 5.94 12.19
C LYS A 791 60.10 5.50 13.42
N GLU A 792 58.84 5.07 13.28
CA GLU A 792 58.03 4.54 14.40
C GLU A 792 57.73 3.03 14.29
N GLN A 793 58.49 2.30 13.46
CA GLN A 793 58.53 0.83 13.48
C GLN A 793 59.95 0.30 13.75
N GLU A 794 60.66 0.93 14.67
CA GLU A 794 61.75 0.32 15.46
C GLU A 794 61.46 0.45 16.95
#